data_AF-A0A8T7J2B0-F1
#
_entry.id   AF-A0A8T7J2B0-F1
#
_cell.length_a   1.000
_cell.length_b   1.000
_cell.length_c   1.000
_cell.angle_alpha   90.00
_cell.angle_beta   90.00
_cell.angle_gamma   90.00
#
_symmetry.space_group_name_H-M   'P 1'
#
loop_
_entity.id
_entity.type
_entity.pdbx_description
1 polymer ?
#
loop_
_entity_poly.entity_id
_entity_poly.type
_entity_poly.pdbx_seq_one_letter_code
_entity_poly.pdbx_strand_id
1 'polypeptide(L)'
;MKFKLKPLSVAMLAAATALSGCSSDDDNVTKTPLTSTGQTLSNGYVVTADSGLSCKLPDVVQEIDSDFYPLTQAEKDALRAAVDPTNSWDADTVASWNDASSYDAYDYDYDGVDLYAVFASVGADNGHTNEFGLTNEEVARQVTAKAEARTFKGETQKQADILGDGFDAWFDTWFATVPYTDYLGNSQRLNRARRGLELSLSSANDDQEVCYTPPASCPNFQVVDETGTFSCVTPEVNPLAADQPNMGVPEEGVAPANSTRIYYKDKDHSASDTDVASSAVYKDLIIHAWNDPDCTAYDEESVTGWDKGPRASGIDPNYGAYWDLGLADAPDQCGNIIIYNVVDGDQGKKISSSDLRIPLGNSGSLYVNTDKTSYFQEGVNAINYDGFLFANQHPLVGASSGAKSCGWGTELNDSGDACIGQELPDAPTGTVAVGEGQTDIASKYVTVFDPDEEGLELFVRGAFHTADWSADDANKMQYFGNGQFLLNYEYGDHEDEAAEGAVSAGYKIADSEWTEHTNFGGIAGNDAPEVNGGSVDLTVGEGVAQNITTGFEENTIYQFNFDASNPEETTFKLSSIPVNVYPVVYMGDYEIVLPYEGENKYSASRVELAAGTYTVALSDPHSDFAVGADTETVVTAEGITLVANGTEMTYTVDSDGEYDFVLDLTDQDAPVFSARSNIPFGTTPTYIRGGMNDWGNSGLSDSELLDYNSSTRTYSVLYGLEAGTGFAFKFADADWGPVNLGYADVTISDDDDAIAVTESSGNMRVVPSESTVYGFQISFAESATGEVKVAPAGVYIRGGIYGTGDWAADDTMRLHFDPVADGSAGQVLTGTLTTTGTGSFKIADEGWGGTYGVNYGTSSSGENQVVLGTPIQLIRDNDPLAAEADREAAGNIGFQHPAGTYKFVFDLATKQLIVTAE
;
A
#
# COMPACT_ATOMS: atom_id res chain seq x y z
N MET A 1 -19.12 -28.20 -17.64
CA MET A 1 -20.11 -27.48 -18.46
C MET A 1 -20.60 -28.39 -19.58
N LYS A 2 -21.90 -28.38 -19.96
CA LYS A 2 -22.42 -29.10 -21.14
C LYS A 2 -22.73 -28.14 -22.28
N PHE A 3 -21.82 -27.23 -22.61
CA PHE A 3 -21.96 -26.43 -23.83
C PHE A 3 -21.86 -27.36 -25.03
N LYS A 4 -22.93 -27.43 -25.84
CA LYS A 4 -22.94 -28.21 -27.08
C LYS A 4 -22.85 -27.27 -28.27
N LEU A 5 -21.65 -27.05 -28.80
CA LEU A 5 -21.50 -26.53 -30.15
C LEU A 5 -21.92 -27.64 -31.12
N LYS A 6 -23.10 -27.53 -31.75
CA LYS A 6 -23.55 -28.50 -32.76
C LYS A 6 -22.91 -28.14 -34.11
N PRO A 7 -22.18 -29.07 -34.77
CA PRO A 7 -21.49 -28.76 -36.02
C PRO A 7 -22.46 -28.39 -37.14
N LEU A 8 -22.11 -27.39 -37.94
CA LEU A 8 -22.81 -26.99 -39.16
C LEU A 8 -22.86 -28.17 -40.14
N SER A 9 -24.06 -28.61 -40.52
CA SER A 9 -24.20 -29.60 -41.60
C SER A 9 -23.91 -28.95 -42.96
N VAL A 10 -23.34 -29.69 -43.91
CA VAL A 10 -23.00 -29.20 -45.28
C VAL A 10 -24.23 -28.62 -46.02
N ALA A 11 -25.44 -29.02 -45.65
CA ALA A 11 -26.68 -28.45 -46.19
C ALA A 11 -26.97 -27.01 -45.70
N MET A 12 -26.50 -26.63 -44.50
CA MET A 12 -26.66 -25.27 -43.95
C MET A 12 -25.76 -24.24 -44.62
N LEU A 13 -24.59 -24.66 -45.14
CA LEU A 13 -23.64 -23.76 -45.81
C LEU A 13 -24.21 -23.10 -47.07
N ALA A 14 -25.20 -23.74 -47.72
CA ALA A 14 -25.86 -23.24 -48.93
C ALA A 14 -26.99 -22.23 -48.66
N ALA A 15 -27.48 -22.13 -47.41
CA ALA A 15 -28.52 -21.19 -47.00
C ALA A 15 -27.98 -20.01 -46.16
N ALA A 16 -26.77 -20.12 -45.61
CA ALA A 16 -26.15 -19.13 -44.74
C ALA A 16 -25.71 -17.84 -45.46
N THR A 17 -25.64 -17.80 -46.79
CA THR A 17 -25.21 -16.62 -47.56
C THR A 17 -26.18 -15.42 -47.54
N ALA A 18 -27.28 -15.47 -46.78
CA ALA A 18 -28.29 -14.40 -46.74
C ALA A 18 -28.63 -13.87 -45.33
N LEU A 19 -27.94 -14.28 -44.27
CA LEU A 19 -28.22 -13.83 -42.89
C LEU A 19 -26.91 -13.55 -42.12
N SER A 20 -26.12 -12.60 -42.62
CA SER A 20 -25.12 -11.89 -41.80
C SER A 20 -25.84 -10.73 -41.12
N GLY A 21 -26.36 -10.97 -39.92
CA GLY A 21 -27.04 -9.96 -39.12
C GLY A 21 -27.14 -10.43 -37.68
N CYS A 22 -26.25 -9.90 -36.86
CA CYS A 22 -26.31 -9.94 -35.40
C CYS A 22 -27.76 -9.71 -34.95
N SER A 23 -28.29 -10.51 -34.04
CA SER A 23 -29.46 -10.08 -33.28
C SER A 23 -29.00 -8.98 -32.33
N SER A 24 -29.48 -7.76 -32.53
CA SER A 24 -29.67 -6.80 -31.45
C SER A 24 -30.72 -7.35 -30.48
N ASP A 25 -30.73 -6.86 -29.24
CA ASP A 25 -31.63 -7.27 -28.13
C ASP A 25 -33.16 -7.20 -28.41
N ASP A 26 -33.57 -6.85 -29.64
CA ASP A 26 -34.95 -6.65 -30.08
C ASP A 26 -35.55 -7.81 -30.92
N ASP A 27 -34.79 -8.86 -31.25
CA ASP A 27 -35.32 -10.01 -32.00
C ASP A 27 -36.09 -10.97 -31.05
N ASN A 28 -37.42 -10.78 -30.93
CA ASN A 28 -38.32 -11.63 -30.13
C ASN A 28 -38.14 -13.14 -30.39
N VAL A 29 -37.47 -13.85 -29.48
CA VAL A 29 -37.40 -15.32 -29.46
C VAL A 29 -38.81 -15.85 -29.16
N THR A 30 -39.40 -16.61 -30.09
CA THR A 30 -40.77 -17.12 -29.95
C THR A 30 -40.79 -18.58 -29.55
N LYS A 31 -41.52 -18.90 -28.47
CA LYS A 31 -41.78 -20.28 -28.03
C LYS A 31 -42.53 -21.06 -29.14
N THR A 32 -41.80 -21.82 -29.92
CA THR A 32 -42.36 -22.65 -31.00
C THR A 32 -42.34 -24.12 -30.57
N PRO A 33 -43.49 -24.81 -30.48
CA PRO A 33 -43.52 -26.24 -30.21
C PRO A 33 -42.91 -27.00 -31.41
N LEU A 34 -41.86 -27.77 -31.17
CA LEU A 34 -41.19 -28.56 -32.21
C LEU A 34 -41.47 -30.06 -32.01
N THR A 35 -41.67 -30.78 -33.11
CA THR A 35 -42.13 -32.20 -33.09
C THR A 35 -41.15 -33.19 -33.72
N SER A 36 -40.02 -32.72 -34.29
CA SER A 36 -38.97 -33.57 -34.87
C SER A 36 -37.66 -32.81 -35.20
N THR A 37 -36.49 -33.45 -35.05
CA THR A 37 -35.17 -32.92 -35.45
C THR A 37 -35.11 -32.52 -36.94
N GLY A 38 -34.44 -31.39 -37.24
CA GLY A 38 -34.12 -30.97 -38.62
C GLY A 38 -35.22 -30.18 -39.34
N GLN A 39 -36.28 -29.74 -38.65
CA GLN A 39 -37.30 -28.87 -39.21
C GLN A 39 -36.72 -27.46 -39.50
N THR A 40 -37.06 -26.85 -40.63
CA THR A 40 -36.73 -25.45 -40.94
C THR A 40 -38.01 -24.65 -40.93
N LEU A 41 -38.09 -23.63 -40.08
CA LEU A 41 -39.26 -22.75 -40.00
C LEU A 41 -39.27 -21.75 -41.16
N SER A 42 -40.44 -21.21 -41.52
CA SER A 42 -40.62 -20.28 -42.65
C SER A 42 -39.90 -18.94 -42.50
N ASN A 43 -39.37 -18.67 -41.32
CA ASN A 43 -38.59 -17.48 -40.95
C ASN A 43 -37.07 -17.74 -40.92
N GLY A 44 -36.59 -18.90 -41.39
CA GLY A 44 -35.16 -19.19 -41.55
C GLY A 44 -34.47 -19.85 -40.34
N TYR A 45 -35.19 -20.14 -39.26
CA TYR A 45 -34.65 -20.80 -38.07
C TYR A 45 -34.54 -22.32 -38.29
N VAL A 46 -33.42 -22.90 -37.86
CA VAL A 46 -33.13 -24.34 -38.05
C VAL A 46 -33.20 -25.08 -36.73
N VAL A 47 -33.96 -26.17 -36.70
CA VAL A 47 -34.12 -27.02 -35.51
C VAL A 47 -32.91 -27.93 -35.33
N THR A 48 -32.21 -27.75 -34.22
CA THR A 48 -30.97 -28.48 -33.89
C THR A 48 -31.17 -29.67 -32.94
N ALA A 49 -32.37 -29.92 -32.41
CA ALA A 49 -32.64 -30.99 -31.42
C ALA A 49 -33.98 -31.73 -31.61
N ASP A 50 -34.09 -32.96 -31.06
CA ASP A 50 -35.31 -33.78 -31.03
C ASP A 50 -36.38 -33.20 -30.08
N SER A 51 -35.95 -32.38 -29.11
CA SER A 51 -36.77 -31.62 -28.16
C SER A 51 -36.02 -30.35 -27.73
N GLY A 52 -36.57 -29.17 -27.97
CA GLY A 52 -35.96 -27.87 -27.61
C GLY A 52 -36.67 -26.69 -28.26
N LEU A 53 -36.25 -25.46 -27.92
CA LEU A 53 -36.69 -24.21 -28.56
C LEU A 53 -35.81 -23.90 -29.80
N SER A 54 -36.31 -23.11 -30.76
CA SER A 54 -35.58 -22.79 -32.00
C SER A 54 -34.56 -21.67 -31.79
N CYS A 55 -33.28 -21.90 -32.08
CA CYS A 55 -32.21 -20.90 -31.95
C CYS A 55 -31.78 -20.29 -33.28
N LYS A 56 -31.35 -19.02 -33.25
CA LYS A 56 -30.66 -18.37 -34.36
C LYS A 56 -29.20 -18.78 -34.25
N LEU A 57 -28.54 -19.14 -35.35
CA LEU A 57 -27.08 -19.31 -35.30
C LEU A 57 -26.46 -17.90 -35.27
N PRO A 58 -25.48 -17.62 -34.39
CA PRO A 58 -24.67 -18.56 -33.58
C PRO A 58 -25.01 -18.65 -32.06
N ASP A 59 -26.28 -18.63 -31.63
CA ASP A 59 -26.64 -18.71 -30.19
C ASP A 59 -26.16 -20.01 -29.50
N VAL A 60 -25.69 -19.89 -28.25
CA VAL A 60 -25.32 -21.02 -27.39
C VAL A 60 -26.56 -21.71 -26.84
N VAL A 61 -26.54 -23.05 -26.83
CA VAL A 61 -27.64 -23.88 -26.33
C VAL A 61 -27.32 -24.39 -24.92
N GLN A 62 -28.24 -24.18 -23.98
CA GLN A 62 -28.16 -24.70 -22.61
C GLN A 62 -29.31 -25.66 -22.29
N GLU A 63 -29.07 -26.58 -21.35
CA GLU A 63 -30.09 -27.47 -20.79
C GLU A 63 -30.91 -26.67 -19.76
N ILE A 64 -32.23 -26.66 -19.90
CA ILE A 64 -33.14 -25.96 -18.98
C ILE A 64 -33.15 -26.70 -17.64
N ASP A 65 -32.94 -25.94 -16.58
CA ASP A 65 -33.07 -26.35 -15.19
C ASP A 65 -33.76 -25.24 -14.38
N SER A 66 -33.72 -25.35 -13.05
CA SER A 66 -34.31 -24.38 -12.12
C SER A 66 -33.79 -22.96 -12.29
N ASP A 67 -32.56 -22.76 -12.77
CA ASP A 67 -31.97 -21.43 -12.90
C ASP A 67 -32.74 -20.57 -13.93
N PHE A 68 -33.37 -21.22 -14.91
CA PHE A 68 -34.19 -20.61 -15.97
C PHE A 68 -35.65 -20.40 -15.58
N TYR A 69 -36.07 -20.72 -14.35
CA TYR A 69 -37.44 -20.45 -13.95
C TYR A 69 -37.61 -18.95 -13.63
N PRO A 70 -38.78 -18.35 -13.93
CA PRO A 70 -39.09 -16.96 -13.55
C PRO A 70 -38.86 -16.71 -12.06
N LEU A 71 -38.59 -15.45 -11.69
CA LEU A 71 -38.42 -15.07 -10.29
C LEU A 71 -39.63 -15.48 -9.45
N THR A 72 -39.36 -16.16 -8.34
CA THR A 72 -40.35 -16.43 -7.30
C THR A 72 -40.78 -15.14 -6.63
N GLN A 73 -41.92 -15.17 -5.92
CA GLN A 73 -42.35 -14.01 -5.15
C GLN A 73 -41.33 -13.64 -4.05
N ALA A 74 -40.69 -14.63 -3.44
CA ALA A 74 -39.69 -14.40 -2.40
C ALA A 74 -38.43 -13.72 -2.96
N GLU A 75 -37.96 -14.11 -4.15
CA GLU A 75 -36.85 -13.44 -4.84
C GLU A 75 -37.21 -11.99 -5.21
N LYS A 76 -38.43 -11.73 -5.70
CA LYS A 76 -38.90 -10.37 -5.97
C LYS A 76 -38.96 -9.50 -4.72
N ASP A 77 -39.42 -10.07 -3.60
CA ASP A 77 -39.47 -9.36 -2.32
C ASP A 77 -38.06 -9.05 -1.78
N ALA A 78 -37.10 -9.97 -1.94
CA ALA A 78 -35.70 -9.76 -1.55
C ALA A 78 -35.02 -8.69 -2.42
N LEU A 79 -35.20 -8.74 -3.74
CA LEU A 79 -34.70 -7.71 -4.67
C LEU A 79 -35.28 -6.33 -4.32
N ARG A 80 -36.58 -6.25 -4.03
CA ARG A 80 -37.21 -4.99 -3.58
C ARG A 80 -36.60 -4.49 -2.27
N ALA A 81 -36.38 -5.38 -1.31
CA ALA A 81 -35.80 -5.01 -0.01
C ALA A 81 -34.37 -4.45 -0.14
N ALA A 82 -33.61 -4.90 -1.14
CA ALA A 82 -32.28 -4.39 -1.42
C ALA A 82 -32.31 -2.97 -2.00
N VAL A 83 -33.26 -2.67 -2.89
CA VAL A 83 -33.31 -1.40 -3.64
C VAL A 83 -34.23 -0.34 -3.02
N ASP A 84 -35.13 -0.75 -2.12
CA ASP A 84 -35.96 0.13 -1.30
C ASP A 84 -35.92 -0.28 0.19
N PRO A 85 -34.75 -0.17 0.85
CA PRO A 85 -34.57 -0.61 2.23
C PRO A 85 -35.42 0.18 3.24
N THR A 86 -35.88 1.38 2.85
CA THR A 86 -36.71 2.24 3.71
C THR A 86 -38.21 2.04 3.52
N ASN A 87 -38.63 1.16 2.60
CA ASN A 87 -40.03 0.98 2.18
C ASN A 87 -40.69 2.31 1.77
N SER A 88 -39.99 3.10 0.96
CA SER A 88 -40.42 4.41 0.47
C SER A 88 -41.35 4.31 -0.75
N TRP A 89 -41.37 3.18 -1.44
CA TRP A 89 -42.18 2.98 -2.65
C TRP A 89 -43.69 2.97 -2.33
N ASP A 90 -44.48 3.54 -3.24
CA ASP A 90 -45.94 3.52 -3.11
C ASP A 90 -46.54 2.14 -3.45
N ALA A 91 -47.80 1.94 -3.03
CA ALA A 91 -48.48 0.67 -3.17
C ALA A 91 -48.67 0.24 -4.63
N ASP A 92 -48.77 1.18 -5.58
CA ASP A 92 -48.96 0.87 -7.00
C ASP A 92 -47.64 0.39 -7.62
N THR A 93 -46.51 1.00 -7.23
CA THR A 93 -45.16 0.59 -7.63
C THR A 93 -44.83 -0.80 -7.09
N VAL A 94 -45.12 -1.05 -5.81
CA VAL A 94 -44.94 -2.38 -5.19
C VAL A 94 -45.83 -3.44 -5.86
N ALA A 95 -47.07 -3.08 -6.22
CA ALA A 95 -47.96 -3.99 -6.94
C ALA A 95 -47.45 -4.31 -8.36
N SER A 96 -46.92 -3.32 -9.07
CA SER A 96 -46.31 -3.51 -10.40
C SER A 96 -45.10 -4.44 -10.33
N TRP A 97 -44.19 -4.19 -9.38
CA TRP A 97 -43.00 -5.02 -9.15
C TRP A 97 -43.33 -6.49 -8.90
N ASN A 98 -44.33 -6.75 -8.07
CA ASN A 98 -44.74 -8.09 -7.67
C ASN A 98 -45.60 -8.82 -8.73
N ASP A 99 -46.11 -8.12 -9.74
CA ASP A 99 -46.95 -8.76 -10.75
C ASP A 99 -46.17 -9.85 -11.50
N ALA A 100 -46.75 -11.05 -11.62
CA ALA A 100 -46.07 -12.22 -12.20
C ALA A 100 -45.66 -12.03 -13.68
N SER A 101 -46.26 -11.08 -14.39
CA SER A 101 -45.98 -10.74 -15.78
C SER A 101 -45.14 -9.47 -15.95
N SER A 102 -44.83 -8.76 -14.86
CA SER A 102 -44.01 -7.56 -14.90
C SER A 102 -42.53 -7.87 -15.11
N TYR A 103 -41.88 -7.03 -15.91
CA TYR A 103 -40.44 -7.01 -16.13
C TYR A 103 -39.72 -6.03 -15.19
N ASP A 104 -40.43 -5.28 -14.33
CA ASP A 104 -39.84 -4.23 -13.49
C ASP A 104 -38.67 -4.74 -12.63
N ALA A 105 -38.80 -5.93 -12.03
CA ALA A 105 -37.74 -6.54 -11.21
C ALA A 105 -36.53 -7.03 -12.02
N TYR A 106 -36.69 -7.21 -13.33
CA TYR A 106 -35.64 -7.69 -14.24
C TYR A 106 -34.93 -6.54 -14.97
N ASP A 107 -35.65 -5.44 -15.20
CA ASP A 107 -35.15 -4.26 -15.91
C ASP A 107 -34.59 -3.19 -14.95
N TYR A 108 -34.70 -3.41 -13.63
CA TYR A 108 -34.09 -2.54 -12.63
C TYR A 108 -32.56 -2.59 -12.68
N ASP A 109 -31.92 -1.44 -12.49
CA ASP A 109 -30.48 -1.29 -12.43
C ASP A 109 -29.97 -1.55 -11.00
N TYR A 110 -29.36 -2.71 -10.79
CA TYR A 110 -28.88 -3.16 -9.47
C TYR A 110 -27.43 -2.74 -9.19
N ASP A 111 -26.94 -1.66 -9.82
CA ASP A 111 -25.59 -1.18 -9.57
C ASP A 111 -25.33 -0.93 -8.08
N GLY A 112 -24.18 -1.41 -7.59
CA GLY A 112 -23.82 -1.40 -6.17
C GLY A 112 -24.58 -2.38 -5.26
N VAL A 113 -25.41 -3.29 -5.80
CA VAL A 113 -26.12 -4.32 -5.01
C VAL A 113 -25.47 -5.69 -5.19
N ASP A 114 -25.11 -6.34 -4.08
CA ASP A 114 -24.65 -7.74 -4.10
C ASP A 114 -25.83 -8.70 -4.33
N LEU A 115 -26.04 -9.07 -5.58
CA LEU A 115 -27.09 -10.00 -5.98
C LEU A 115 -26.92 -11.41 -5.40
N TYR A 116 -25.69 -11.87 -5.13
CA TYR A 116 -25.49 -13.18 -4.51
C TYR A 116 -26.03 -13.17 -3.08
N ALA A 117 -25.74 -12.13 -2.30
CA ALA A 117 -26.30 -11.96 -0.97
C ALA A 117 -27.84 -11.85 -0.98
N VAL A 118 -28.40 -11.11 -1.97
CA VAL A 118 -29.86 -11.01 -2.12
C VAL A 118 -30.49 -12.38 -2.36
N PHE A 119 -29.98 -13.17 -3.29
CA PHE A 119 -30.54 -14.49 -3.59
C PHE A 119 -30.27 -15.52 -2.48
N ALA A 120 -29.13 -15.43 -1.78
CA ALA A 120 -28.85 -16.24 -0.60
C ALA A 120 -29.90 -16.03 0.50
N SER A 121 -30.37 -14.78 0.70
CA SER A 121 -31.34 -14.43 1.74
C SER A 121 -32.71 -15.12 1.59
N VAL A 122 -33.05 -15.58 0.38
CA VAL A 122 -34.32 -16.26 0.09
C VAL A 122 -34.28 -17.72 0.59
N GLY A 123 -33.10 -18.34 0.57
CA GLY A 123 -32.88 -19.74 0.87
C GLY A 123 -33.35 -20.71 -0.23
N ALA A 124 -32.72 -21.87 -0.31
CA ALA A 124 -32.93 -22.87 -1.37
C ALA A 124 -34.37 -23.43 -1.44
N ASP A 125 -35.14 -23.35 -0.36
CA ASP A 125 -36.52 -23.84 -0.31
C ASP A 125 -37.54 -22.87 -0.95
N ASN A 126 -37.20 -21.58 -1.04
CA ASN A 126 -38.10 -20.54 -1.52
C ASN A 126 -37.61 -19.83 -2.80
N GLY A 127 -36.38 -20.10 -3.22
CA GLY A 127 -35.75 -19.55 -4.43
C GLY A 127 -35.30 -20.66 -5.38
N HIS A 128 -34.57 -20.26 -6.42
CA HIS A 128 -34.01 -21.20 -7.40
C HIS A 128 -32.48 -21.27 -7.41
N THR A 129 -31.84 -20.54 -6.50
CA THR A 129 -30.40 -20.63 -6.21
C THR A 129 -30.16 -21.51 -4.98
N ASN A 130 -28.90 -21.91 -4.76
CA ASN A 130 -28.52 -22.60 -3.53
C ASN A 130 -28.53 -21.65 -2.30
N GLU A 131 -28.13 -22.18 -1.13
CA GLU A 131 -28.03 -21.41 0.12
C GLU A 131 -27.06 -20.23 0.09
N PHE A 132 -26.17 -20.17 -0.92
CA PHE A 132 -25.22 -19.10 -1.16
C PHE A 132 -25.66 -18.14 -2.28
N GLY A 133 -26.88 -18.27 -2.81
CA GLY A 133 -27.36 -17.43 -3.90
C GLY A 133 -26.78 -17.78 -5.27
N LEU A 134 -26.11 -18.92 -5.41
CA LEU A 134 -25.49 -19.38 -6.67
C LEU A 134 -26.47 -20.22 -7.50
N THR A 135 -26.43 -20.01 -8.82
CA THR A 135 -27.01 -20.90 -9.84
C THR A 135 -26.23 -22.21 -9.96
N ASN A 136 -26.81 -23.24 -10.58
CA ASN A 136 -26.12 -24.52 -10.76
C ASN A 136 -24.81 -24.38 -11.55
N GLU A 137 -24.77 -23.50 -12.53
CA GLU A 137 -23.56 -23.21 -13.31
C GLU A 137 -22.50 -22.49 -12.47
N GLU A 138 -22.89 -21.50 -11.67
CA GLU A 138 -21.98 -20.78 -10.77
C GLU A 138 -21.36 -21.70 -9.72
N VAL A 139 -22.13 -22.67 -9.18
CA VAL A 139 -21.59 -23.72 -8.30
C VAL A 139 -20.49 -24.52 -8.99
N ALA A 140 -20.68 -24.88 -10.27
CA ALA A 140 -19.67 -25.61 -11.02
C ALA A 140 -18.42 -24.76 -11.30
N ARG A 141 -18.57 -23.46 -11.57
CA ARG A 141 -17.45 -22.52 -11.75
C ARG A 141 -16.69 -22.29 -10.44
N GLN A 142 -17.39 -22.18 -9.33
CA GLN A 142 -16.78 -22.03 -8.00
C GLN A 142 -15.87 -23.22 -7.65
N VAL A 143 -16.27 -24.45 -7.99
CA VAL A 143 -15.43 -25.63 -7.75
C VAL A 143 -14.09 -25.54 -8.49
N THR A 144 -14.10 -25.05 -9.74
CA THR A 144 -12.88 -24.83 -10.52
C THR A 144 -12.03 -23.71 -9.92
N ALA A 145 -12.63 -22.55 -9.64
CA ALA A 145 -11.94 -21.40 -9.06
C ALA A 145 -11.31 -21.75 -7.70
N LYS A 146 -12.03 -22.49 -6.85
CA LYS A 146 -11.52 -22.97 -5.56
C LYS A 146 -10.31 -23.90 -5.73
N ALA A 147 -10.29 -24.74 -6.76
CA ALA A 147 -9.15 -25.61 -7.05
C ALA A 147 -7.93 -24.80 -7.51
N GLU A 148 -8.13 -23.80 -8.37
CA GLU A 148 -7.06 -22.89 -8.84
C GLU A 148 -6.48 -22.06 -7.69
N ALA A 149 -7.34 -21.45 -6.87
CA ALA A 149 -6.93 -20.69 -5.70
C ALA A 149 -6.13 -21.55 -4.71
N ARG A 150 -6.52 -22.83 -4.56
CA ARG A 150 -5.82 -23.79 -3.70
C ARG A 150 -4.41 -24.09 -4.20
N THR A 151 -4.24 -24.32 -5.51
CA THR A 151 -2.90 -24.49 -6.11
C THR A 151 -2.07 -23.23 -5.92
N PHE A 152 -2.65 -22.05 -6.15
CA PHE A 152 -1.94 -20.79 -5.97
C PHE A 152 -1.46 -20.59 -4.52
N LYS A 153 -2.35 -20.68 -3.52
CA LYS A 153 -1.96 -20.53 -2.11
C LYS A 153 -1.01 -21.64 -1.66
N GLY A 154 -1.33 -22.89 -1.98
CA GLY A 154 -0.58 -24.05 -1.50
C GLY A 154 0.80 -24.20 -2.13
N GLU A 155 0.87 -24.19 -3.46
CA GLU A 155 2.08 -24.53 -4.22
C GLU A 155 2.86 -23.28 -4.64
N THR A 156 2.20 -22.24 -5.17
CA THR A 156 2.89 -21.03 -5.64
C THR A 156 3.36 -20.16 -4.47
N GLN A 157 2.52 -19.95 -3.46
CA GLN A 157 2.88 -19.19 -2.26
C GLN A 157 3.43 -20.05 -1.12
N LYS A 158 3.66 -21.35 -1.37
CA LYS A 158 4.21 -22.34 -0.40
C LYS A 158 3.47 -22.39 0.95
N GLN A 159 2.20 -21.97 1.01
CA GLN A 159 1.44 -21.95 2.27
C GLN A 159 1.15 -23.36 2.78
N ALA A 160 1.12 -24.36 1.90
CA ALA A 160 0.95 -25.75 2.30
C ALA A 160 2.16 -26.27 3.10
N ASP A 161 3.38 -25.80 2.78
CA ASP A 161 4.60 -26.19 3.49
C ASP A 161 4.67 -25.52 4.87
N ILE A 162 4.20 -24.28 4.97
CA ILE A 162 4.21 -23.49 6.22
C ILE A 162 3.12 -23.98 7.18
N LEU A 163 1.89 -24.17 6.69
CA LEU A 163 0.74 -24.52 7.52
C LEU A 163 0.61 -26.03 7.77
N GLY A 164 1.25 -26.86 6.95
CA GLY A 164 1.20 -28.32 7.04
C GLY A 164 -0.23 -28.85 7.07
N ASP A 165 -0.54 -29.70 8.06
CA ASP A 165 -1.88 -30.29 8.25
C ASP A 165 -2.99 -29.23 8.48
N GLY A 166 -2.64 -28.00 8.85
CA GLY A 166 -3.56 -26.89 9.05
C GLY A 166 -3.99 -26.17 7.76
N PHE A 167 -3.28 -26.40 6.65
CA PHE A 167 -3.51 -25.69 5.38
C PHE A 167 -4.95 -25.80 4.89
N ASP A 168 -5.54 -26.99 4.93
CA ASP A 168 -6.89 -27.22 4.39
C ASP A 168 -7.96 -26.39 5.10
N ALA A 169 -7.90 -26.35 6.43
CA ALA A 169 -8.87 -25.62 7.25
C ALA A 169 -8.69 -24.11 7.11
N TRP A 170 -7.44 -23.65 7.08
CA TRP A 170 -7.11 -22.25 6.85
C TRP A 170 -7.57 -21.80 5.45
N PHE A 171 -7.25 -22.58 4.41
CA PHE A 171 -7.61 -22.28 3.03
C PHE A 171 -9.13 -22.19 2.85
N ASP A 172 -9.88 -23.11 3.44
CA ASP A 172 -11.35 -23.07 3.38
C ASP A 172 -11.93 -21.84 4.09
N THR A 173 -11.29 -21.38 5.16
CA THR A 173 -11.67 -20.15 5.88
C THR A 173 -11.35 -18.92 5.04
N TRP A 174 -10.13 -18.81 4.50
CA TRP A 174 -9.72 -17.73 3.62
C TRP A 174 -10.56 -17.66 2.33
N PHE A 175 -10.79 -18.79 1.65
CA PHE A 175 -11.57 -18.79 0.40
C PHE A 175 -13.03 -18.35 0.63
N ALA A 176 -13.57 -18.55 1.84
CA ALA A 176 -14.90 -18.09 2.19
C ALA A 176 -14.99 -16.57 2.40
N THR A 177 -13.87 -15.86 2.58
CA THR A 177 -13.84 -14.39 2.66
C THR A 177 -13.74 -13.73 1.28
N VAL A 178 -13.32 -14.45 0.24
CA VAL A 178 -13.19 -13.91 -1.12
C VAL A 178 -14.57 -13.66 -1.74
N PRO A 179 -14.90 -12.42 -2.15
CA PRO A 179 -16.18 -12.10 -2.78
C PRO A 179 -16.47 -12.94 -4.04
N TYR A 180 -17.72 -13.37 -4.20
CA TYR A 180 -18.13 -14.14 -5.38
C TYR A 180 -17.96 -13.37 -6.69
N THR A 181 -18.15 -12.05 -6.65
CA THR A 181 -17.97 -11.16 -7.79
C THR A 181 -16.57 -11.24 -8.39
N ASP A 182 -15.56 -11.52 -7.57
CA ASP A 182 -14.15 -11.45 -7.98
C ASP A 182 -13.78 -12.61 -8.90
N TYR A 183 -14.38 -13.78 -8.71
CA TYR A 183 -14.06 -15.00 -9.48
C TYR A 183 -15.24 -15.60 -10.25
N LEU A 184 -16.49 -15.21 -9.96
CA LEU A 184 -17.67 -15.63 -10.72
C LEU A 184 -18.24 -14.50 -11.60
N GLY A 185 -17.86 -13.25 -11.35
CA GLY A 185 -18.50 -12.07 -11.94
C GLY A 185 -19.91 -11.86 -11.41
N ASN A 186 -20.69 -11.03 -12.10
CA ASN A 186 -22.09 -10.75 -11.76
C ASN A 186 -22.95 -12.02 -11.77
N SER A 187 -23.89 -12.10 -10.82
CA SER A 187 -24.84 -13.22 -10.77
C SER A 187 -25.64 -13.34 -12.06
N GLN A 188 -25.70 -14.55 -12.61
CA GLN A 188 -26.46 -14.88 -13.82
C GLN A 188 -27.96 -15.09 -13.54
N ARG A 189 -28.37 -15.17 -12.27
CA ARG A 189 -29.75 -15.54 -11.88
C ARG A 189 -30.81 -14.66 -12.53
N LEU A 190 -30.66 -13.33 -12.49
CA LEU A 190 -31.63 -12.40 -13.10
C LEU A 190 -31.79 -12.63 -14.61
N ASN A 191 -30.68 -12.79 -15.31
CA ASN A 191 -30.66 -12.96 -16.77
C ASN A 191 -31.29 -14.29 -17.19
N ARG A 192 -31.03 -15.37 -16.43
CA ARG A 192 -31.68 -16.67 -16.65
C ARG A 192 -33.16 -16.64 -16.33
N ALA A 193 -33.55 -15.98 -15.24
CA ALA A 193 -34.94 -15.79 -14.83
C ALA A 193 -35.74 -14.99 -15.87
N ARG A 194 -35.15 -13.92 -16.41
CA ARG A 194 -35.73 -13.08 -17.46
C ARG A 194 -36.04 -13.90 -18.70
N ARG A 195 -35.06 -14.68 -19.17
CA ARG A 195 -35.24 -15.61 -20.29
C ARG A 195 -36.35 -16.63 -19.99
N GLY A 196 -36.42 -17.08 -18.74
CA GLY A 196 -37.51 -17.89 -18.20
C GLY A 196 -38.90 -17.27 -18.38
N LEU A 197 -39.04 -15.99 -18.00
CA LEU A 197 -40.29 -15.26 -18.10
C LEU A 197 -40.72 -15.05 -19.55
N GLU A 198 -39.80 -14.59 -20.41
CA GLU A 198 -40.02 -14.38 -21.85
C GLU A 198 -40.58 -15.63 -22.54
N LEU A 199 -40.04 -16.79 -22.19
CA LEU A 199 -40.37 -18.07 -22.81
C LEU A 199 -41.39 -18.89 -21.99
N SER A 200 -41.87 -18.34 -20.88
CA SER A 200 -42.76 -19.01 -19.94
C SER A 200 -42.25 -20.41 -19.56
N LEU A 201 -40.98 -20.49 -19.12
CA LEU A 201 -40.32 -21.72 -18.69
C LEU A 201 -40.75 -22.11 -17.28
N SER A 202 -40.67 -23.41 -17.00
CA SER A 202 -41.02 -24.04 -15.73
C SER A 202 -40.39 -25.43 -15.68
N SER A 203 -40.60 -26.17 -14.58
CA SER A 203 -40.15 -27.57 -14.48
C SER A 203 -40.73 -28.53 -15.53
N ALA A 204 -41.80 -28.13 -16.23
CA ALA A 204 -42.28 -28.89 -17.40
C ALA A 204 -41.33 -28.82 -18.61
N ASN A 205 -40.35 -27.92 -18.57
CA ASN A 205 -39.35 -27.68 -19.59
C ASN A 205 -37.96 -28.22 -19.23
N ASP A 206 -37.79 -28.85 -18.07
CA ASP A 206 -36.51 -29.44 -17.67
C ASP A 206 -35.98 -30.43 -18.71
N ASP A 207 -34.65 -30.53 -18.79
CA ASP A 207 -33.90 -31.34 -19.75
C ASP A 207 -34.10 -30.94 -21.24
N GLN A 208 -34.89 -29.89 -21.53
CA GLN A 208 -35.03 -29.32 -22.87
C GLN A 208 -33.92 -28.31 -23.15
N GLU A 209 -33.65 -28.05 -24.43
CA GLU A 209 -32.62 -27.09 -24.86
C GLU A 209 -33.22 -25.68 -25.05
N VAL A 210 -32.60 -24.65 -24.44
CA VAL A 210 -32.93 -23.23 -24.59
C VAL A 210 -31.76 -22.46 -25.19
N CYS A 211 -32.08 -21.46 -26.01
CA CYS A 211 -31.11 -20.50 -26.54
C CYS A 211 -30.82 -19.48 -25.46
N TYR A 212 -29.61 -19.56 -24.90
CA TYR A 212 -29.15 -18.63 -23.89
C TYR A 212 -27.68 -18.39 -24.14
N THR A 213 -27.41 -17.25 -24.73
CA THR A 213 -26.10 -16.63 -24.65
C THR A 213 -26.06 -15.99 -23.28
N PRO A 214 -25.24 -16.48 -22.33
CA PRO A 214 -25.03 -15.75 -21.10
C PRO A 214 -24.64 -14.32 -21.49
N PRO A 215 -25.15 -13.29 -20.80
CA PRO A 215 -24.46 -12.01 -20.86
C PRO A 215 -23.07 -12.32 -20.35
N ALA A 216 -22.13 -12.36 -21.27
CA ALA A 216 -20.75 -12.51 -20.88
C ALA A 216 -20.45 -11.23 -20.12
N SER A 217 -20.07 -11.36 -18.85
CA SER A 217 -19.14 -10.38 -18.30
C SER A 217 -17.77 -10.67 -18.92
N CYS A 218 -17.70 -10.62 -20.25
CA CYS A 218 -16.41 -10.44 -20.89
C CYS A 218 -16.01 -9.02 -20.49
N PRO A 219 -14.87 -8.88 -19.79
CA PRO A 219 -14.46 -7.56 -19.36
C PRO A 219 -14.36 -6.68 -20.61
N ASN A 220 -14.72 -5.40 -20.44
CA ASN A 220 -14.48 -4.40 -21.46
C ASN A 220 -15.29 -4.66 -22.76
N PHE A 221 -14.66 -4.59 -23.95
CA PHE A 221 -15.30 -4.79 -25.26
C PHE A 221 -15.16 -6.22 -25.82
N GLN A 222 -14.66 -7.17 -25.02
CA GLN A 222 -14.48 -8.55 -25.46
C GLN A 222 -15.82 -9.26 -25.63
N VAL A 223 -15.83 -10.30 -26.48
CA VAL A 223 -16.99 -11.14 -26.74
C VAL A 223 -16.66 -12.60 -26.40
N VAL A 224 -17.68 -13.43 -26.18
CA VAL A 224 -17.47 -14.86 -25.93
C VAL A 224 -16.75 -15.49 -27.13
N ASP A 225 -15.77 -16.34 -26.85
CA ASP A 225 -15.12 -17.13 -27.88
C ASP A 225 -16.05 -18.24 -28.40
N GLU A 226 -16.54 -18.09 -29.62
CA GLU A 226 -17.39 -19.07 -30.27
C GLU A 226 -16.68 -20.41 -30.55
N THR A 227 -15.33 -20.44 -30.50
CA THR A 227 -14.54 -21.66 -30.65
C THR A 227 -14.43 -22.47 -29.36
N GLY A 228 -14.70 -21.85 -28.21
CA GLY A 228 -14.58 -22.44 -26.88
C GLY A 228 -13.14 -22.67 -26.42
N THR A 229 -12.17 -21.99 -27.04
CA THR A 229 -10.74 -22.08 -26.67
C THR A 229 -10.43 -21.18 -25.48
N PHE A 230 -11.08 -20.00 -25.41
CA PHE A 230 -10.98 -19.04 -24.32
C PHE A 230 -12.37 -18.66 -23.78
N SER A 231 -12.44 -18.06 -22.60
CA SER A 231 -13.71 -17.56 -22.06
C SER A 231 -14.21 -16.33 -22.83
N CYS A 232 -13.28 -15.44 -23.20
CA CYS A 232 -13.53 -14.19 -23.91
C CYS A 232 -12.41 -13.93 -24.93
N VAL A 233 -12.76 -13.36 -26.07
CA VAL A 233 -11.83 -12.95 -27.13
C VAL A 233 -12.18 -11.55 -27.60
N THR A 234 -11.17 -10.87 -28.10
CA THR A 234 -11.33 -9.54 -28.66
C THR A 234 -11.92 -9.64 -30.07
N PRO A 235 -13.08 -9.00 -30.35
CA PRO A 235 -13.67 -9.06 -31.68
C PRO A 235 -12.84 -8.24 -32.69
N GLU A 236 -12.75 -8.73 -33.93
CA GLU A 236 -12.08 -8.02 -35.03
C GLU A 236 -12.68 -6.62 -35.31
N VAL A 237 -13.99 -6.49 -35.13
CA VAL A 237 -14.71 -5.22 -35.27
C VAL A 237 -14.99 -4.64 -33.90
N ASN A 238 -14.61 -3.38 -33.67
CA ASN A 238 -14.90 -2.67 -32.43
C ASN A 238 -16.43 -2.63 -32.17
N PRO A 239 -16.94 -3.30 -31.12
CA PRO A 239 -18.36 -3.33 -30.83
C PRO A 239 -18.86 -2.00 -30.26
N LEU A 240 -17.96 -1.16 -29.74
CA LEU A 240 -18.25 0.17 -29.21
C LEU A 240 -18.10 1.27 -30.26
N ALA A 241 -17.95 0.95 -31.56
CA ALA A 241 -17.68 1.92 -32.61
C ALA A 241 -18.76 3.01 -32.79
N ALA A 242 -19.96 2.85 -32.21
CA ALA A 242 -21.00 3.88 -32.23
C ALA A 242 -20.87 4.89 -31.08
N ASP A 243 -20.49 4.40 -29.89
CA ASP A 243 -20.41 5.18 -28.63
C ASP A 243 -18.99 5.71 -28.38
N GLN A 244 -18.00 5.00 -28.88
CA GLN A 244 -16.62 5.44 -29.04
C GLN A 244 -16.27 5.40 -30.52
N PRO A 245 -16.89 6.27 -31.34
CA PRO A 245 -16.56 6.32 -32.74
C PRO A 245 -15.08 6.62 -32.86
N ASN A 246 -14.44 5.97 -33.82
CA ASN A 246 -13.08 6.24 -34.28
C ASN A 246 -13.06 7.67 -34.87
N MET A 247 -13.36 8.68 -34.05
CA MET A 247 -13.60 10.08 -34.39
C MET A 247 -12.28 10.71 -34.77
N GLY A 248 -11.83 10.37 -35.96
CA GLY A 248 -10.64 10.96 -36.56
C GLY A 248 -9.34 10.40 -36.01
N VAL A 249 -9.17 9.07 -35.99
CA VAL A 249 -7.85 8.54 -36.36
C VAL A 249 -7.66 8.98 -37.82
N PRO A 250 -6.77 9.96 -38.13
CA PRO A 250 -6.61 10.43 -39.49
C PRO A 250 -6.15 9.27 -40.38
N GLU A 251 -6.14 9.43 -41.69
CA GLU A 251 -5.50 8.47 -42.62
C GLU A 251 -4.01 8.20 -42.27
N GLU A 252 -3.44 9.00 -41.35
CA GLU A 252 -2.13 8.88 -40.71
C GLU A 252 -2.08 8.04 -39.42
N GLY A 253 -3.19 7.46 -38.94
CA GLY A 253 -3.27 6.70 -37.68
C GLY A 253 -3.46 5.18 -37.83
N VAL A 254 -3.25 4.67 -39.05
CA VAL A 254 -2.85 3.27 -39.25
C VAL A 254 -1.35 3.21 -39.07
N ALA A 255 -0.82 2.13 -38.48
CA ALA A 255 0.61 1.94 -38.40
C ALA A 255 1.26 2.10 -39.80
N PRO A 256 2.39 2.82 -39.92
CA PRO A 256 3.14 2.87 -41.17
C PRO A 256 3.39 1.48 -41.77
N ALA A 257 3.63 1.42 -43.08
CA ALA A 257 3.92 0.14 -43.74
C ALA A 257 5.14 -0.52 -43.08
N ASN A 258 5.01 -1.81 -42.74
CA ASN A 258 6.01 -2.59 -42.00
C ASN A 258 6.32 -2.07 -40.58
N SER A 259 5.38 -1.37 -39.94
CA SER A 259 5.50 -1.02 -38.52
C SER A 259 4.21 -1.36 -37.76
N THR A 260 4.27 -1.17 -36.45
CA THR A 260 3.14 -1.19 -35.53
C THR A 260 3.08 0.15 -34.81
N ARG A 261 1.87 0.60 -34.47
CA ARG A 261 1.66 1.82 -33.68
C ARG A 261 1.14 1.48 -32.30
N ILE A 262 1.70 2.09 -31.27
CA ILE A 262 1.24 1.98 -29.88
C ILE A 262 0.82 3.36 -29.39
N TYR A 263 -0.38 3.46 -28.82
CA TYR A 263 -0.87 4.61 -28.08
C TYR A 263 -0.84 4.32 -26.58
N TYR A 264 -0.41 5.30 -25.78
CA TYR A 264 -0.53 5.30 -24.32
C TYR A 264 -1.14 6.62 -23.85
N LYS A 265 -2.25 6.52 -23.13
CA LYS A 265 -2.92 7.66 -22.52
C LYS A 265 -2.73 7.66 -21.01
N ASP A 266 -2.05 8.69 -20.51
CA ASP A 266 -1.91 8.96 -19.09
C ASP A 266 -3.24 9.41 -18.48
N LYS A 267 -3.46 9.15 -17.19
CA LYS A 267 -4.70 9.55 -16.49
C LYS A 267 -4.90 11.07 -16.49
N ASP A 268 -3.80 11.84 -16.47
CA ASP A 268 -3.81 13.31 -16.45
C ASP A 268 -3.62 13.92 -17.85
N HIS A 269 -3.73 13.11 -18.90
CA HIS A 269 -3.61 13.56 -20.29
C HIS A 269 -4.56 14.73 -20.61
N SER A 270 -3.99 15.83 -21.12
CA SER A 270 -4.77 16.96 -21.62
C SER A 270 -4.81 16.96 -23.15
N ALA A 271 -6.00 17.22 -23.72
CA ALA A 271 -6.14 17.45 -25.17
C ALA A 271 -5.36 18.69 -25.67
N SER A 272 -4.83 19.53 -24.77
CA SER A 272 -3.93 20.64 -25.12
C SER A 272 -2.47 20.24 -25.27
N ASP A 273 -2.11 19.01 -24.90
CA ASP A 273 -0.74 18.52 -24.99
C ASP A 273 -0.42 18.22 -26.45
N THR A 274 0.60 18.89 -26.98
CA THR A 274 0.95 18.84 -28.41
C THR A 274 2.42 18.53 -28.67
N ASP A 275 3.24 18.44 -27.61
CA ASP A 275 4.67 18.15 -27.70
C ASP A 275 5.10 17.24 -26.54
N VAL A 276 5.73 16.11 -26.89
CA VAL A 276 6.21 15.08 -25.95
C VAL A 276 7.24 15.66 -24.99
N ALA A 277 8.19 16.45 -25.50
CA ALA A 277 9.31 16.94 -24.70
C ALA A 277 8.91 17.95 -23.62
N SER A 278 7.76 18.62 -23.78
CA SER A 278 7.24 19.61 -22.85
C SER A 278 6.01 19.15 -22.05
N SER A 279 5.46 17.97 -22.34
CA SER A 279 4.39 17.36 -21.56
C SER A 279 4.94 16.80 -20.25
N ALA A 280 4.35 17.19 -19.12
CA ALA A 280 4.76 16.71 -17.80
C ALA A 280 4.61 15.18 -17.65
N VAL A 281 3.61 14.60 -18.32
CA VAL A 281 3.24 13.18 -18.19
C VAL A 281 3.94 12.25 -19.19
N TYR A 282 4.46 12.78 -20.31
CA TYR A 282 5.04 11.95 -21.38
C TYR A 282 6.54 12.14 -21.64
N LYS A 283 7.14 13.24 -21.17
CA LYS A 283 8.54 13.61 -21.51
C LYS A 283 9.58 12.55 -21.13
N ASP A 284 9.30 11.78 -20.08
CA ASP A 284 10.20 10.79 -19.49
C ASP A 284 9.79 9.34 -19.81
N LEU A 285 8.76 9.14 -20.65
CA LEU A 285 8.34 7.80 -21.08
C LEU A 285 9.11 7.30 -22.29
N ILE A 286 9.54 6.04 -22.22
CA ILE A 286 10.14 5.31 -23.35
C ILE A 286 9.52 3.92 -23.51
N ILE A 287 9.85 3.26 -24.63
CA ILE A 287 9.50 1.85 -24.87
C ILE A 287 10.73 0.94 -24.82
N HIS A 288 10.68 -0.08 -23.98
CA HIS A 288 11.53 -1.27 -24.13
C HIS A 288 10.80 -2.32 -24.99
N ALA A 289 11.37 -2.73 -26.12
CA ALA A 289 10.79 -3.73 -27.01
C ALA A 289 11.84 -4.80 -27.35
N TRP A 290 11.45 -6.08 -27.37
CA TRP A 290 12.37 -7.19 -27.62
C TRP A 290 11.70 -8.35 -28.35
N ASN A 291 12.54 -9.23 -28.89
CA ASN A 291 12.13 -10.50 -29.48
C ASN A 291 12.61 -11.65 -28.59
N ASP A 292 11.77 -12.68 -28.44
CA ASP A 292 12.12 -13.94 -27.76
C ASP A 292 11.63 -15.15 -28.58
N PRO A 293 11.92 -16.41 -28.16
CA PRO A 293 11.51 -17.60 -28.90
C PRO A 293 9.99 -17.79 -29.05
N ASP A 294 9.18 -17.16 -28.19
CA ASP A 294 7.73 -17.29 -28.17
C ASP A 294 7.05 -16.12 -28.92
N CYS A 295 7.77 -15.03 -29.15
CA CYS A 295 7.26 -13.83 -29.78
C CYS A 295 8.37 -13.02 -30.48
N THR A 296 8.54 -13.22 -31.79
CA THR A 296 9.51 -12.49 -32.64
C THR A 296 8.80 -11.63 -33.68
N ALA A 297 8.73 -10.31 -33.44
CA ALA A 297 8.02 -9.39 -34.33
C ALA A 297 8.78 -8.13 -34.75
N TYR A 298 9.74 -7.65 -33.96
CA TYR A 298 10.43 -6.39 -34.23
C TYR A 298 11.65 -6.58 -35.14
N ASP A 299 11.96 -5.56 -35.94
CA ASP A 299 13.25 -5.49 -36.63
C ASP A 299 14.40 -5.15 -35.66
N GLU A 300 15.65 -5.28 -36.13
CA GLU A 300 16.83 -5.04 -35.28
C GLU A 300 16.92 -3.60 -34.75
N GLU A 301 16.33 -2.61 -35.45
CA GLU A 301 16.37 -1.20 -35.04
C GLU A 301 15.34 -0.88 -33.95
N SER A 302 14.27 -1.68 -33.86
CA SER A 302 13.18 -1.49 -32.91
C SER A 302 13.34 -2.33 -31.64
N VAL A 303 14.28 -3.28 -31.62
CA VAL A 303 14.71 -3.96 -30.39
C VAL A 303 15.58 -3.00 -29.57
N THR A 304 15.21 -2.76 -28.32
CA THR A 304 15.86 -1.75 -27.48
C THR A 304 16.44 -2.37 -26.20
N GLY A 305 17.42 -1.69 -25.59
CA GLY A 305 17.85 -2.00 -24.22
C GLY A 305 16.93 -1.36 -23.19
N TRP A 306 17.01 -1.78 -21.92
CA TRP A 306 16.14 -1.30 -20.83
C TRP A 306 16.06 0.22 -20.83
N ASP A 307 17.17 0.95 -20.76
CA ASP A 307 17.28 2.42 -20.69
C ASP A 307 17.48 3.15 -22.02
N LYS A 308 17.39 2.45 -23.15
CA LYS A 308 17.71 2.99 -24.50
C LYS A 308 16.52 3.02 -25.46
N GLY A 309 15.31 2.81 -24.94
CA GLY A 309 14.06 2.86 -25.68
C GLY A 309 13.79 4.20 -26.38
N PRO A 310 13.04 4.21 -27.50
CA PRO A 310 12.62 5.46 -28.13
C PRO A 310 11.61 6.20 -27.24
N ARG A 311 11.72 7.53 -27.22
CA ARG A 311 10.64 8.41 -26.75
C ARG A 311 9.47 8.40 -27.74
N ALA A 312 8.30 8.85 -27.27
CA ALA A 312 7.11 8.94 -28.11
C ALA A 312 7.37 9.79 -29.36
N SER A 313 6.84 9.33 -30.49
CA SER A 313 6.91 9.99 -31.79
C SER A 313 6.01 11.23 -31.86
N GLY A 314 4.99 11.31 -31.02
CA GLY A 314 4.10 12.46 -30.89
C GLY A 314 3.02 12.25 -29.84
N ILE A 315 2.10 13.22 -29.74
CA ILE A 315 0.91 13.15 -28.87
C ILE A 315 -0.33 13.26 -29.75
N ASP A 316 -1.26 12.33 -29.60
CA ASP A 316 -2.61 12.41 -30.12
C ASP A 316 -3.53 13.06 -29.06
N PRO A 317 -4.35 14.06 -29.43
CA PRO A 317 -5.23 14.75 -28.48
C PRO A 317 -6.23 13.83 -27.76
N ASN A 318 -6.62 12.72 -28.37
CA ASN A 318 -7.62 11.80 -27.85
C ASN A 318 -6.98 10.57 -27.19
N TYR A 319 -5.89 10.06 -27.77
CA TYR A 319 -5.30 8.77 -27.42
C TYR A 319 -3.93 8.84 -26.73
N GLY A 320 -3.42 10.04 -26.47
CA GLY A 320 -2.17 10.22 -25.72
C GLY A 320 -0.91 10.07 -26.58
N ALA A 321 0.22 9.84 -25.91
CA ALA A 321 1.50 9.66 -26.58
C ALA A 321 1.49 8.41 -27.49
N TYR A 322 2.19 8.47 -28.63
CA TYR A 322 2.28 7.33 -29.53
C TYR A 322 3.69 7.05 -30.02
N TRP A 323 3.95 5.79 -30.36
CA TRP A 323 5.20 5.29 -30.91
C TRP A 323 4.95 4.45 -32.16
N ASP A 324 5.87 4.53 -33.10
CA ASP A 324 5.95 3.63 -34.25
C ASP A 324 7.18 2.73 -34.10
N LEU A 325 6.98 1.42 -34.08
CA LEU A 325 8.05 0.42 -34.02
C LEU A 325 8.07 -0.39 -35.32
N GLY A 326 9.25 -0.57 -35.90
CA GLY A 326 9.46 -1.36 -37.10
C GLY A 326 9.27 -2.86 -36.85
N LEU A 327 8.64 -3.53 -37.81
CA LEU A 327 8.36 -4.96 -37.79
C LEU A 327 9.30 -5.71 -38.74
N ALA A 328 9.67 -6.93 -38.37
CA ALA A 328 10.39 -7.84 -39.24
C ALA A 328 9.58 -8.19 -40.51
N ASP A 329 10.23 -8.73 -41.54
CA ASP A 329 9.58 -9.11 -42.82
C ASP A 329 8.45 -10.15 -42.65
N ALA A 330 8.52 -10.96 -41.60
CA ALA A 330 7.52 -11.96 -41.22
C ALA A 330 7.35 -11.96 -39.70
N PRO A 331 6.63 -10.97 -39.15
CA PRO A 331 6.47 -10.85 -37.71
C PRO A 331 5.50 -11.91 -37.19
N ASP A 332 5.74 -12.39 -35.98
CA ASP A 332 4.77 -13.21 -35.25
C ASP A 332 3.49 -12.44 -34.94
N GLN A 333 2.47 -13.14 -34.43
CA GLN A 333 1.16 -12.56 -34.13
C GLN A 333 1.14 -11.71 -32.85
N CYS A 334 2.30 -11.47 -32.23
CA CYS A 334 2.48 -10.69 -31.03
C CYS A 334 3.78 -9.89 -31.11
N GLY A 335 3.97 -8.87 -30.28
CA GLY A 335 5.27 -8.25 -30.03
C GLY A 335 5.43 -7.87 -28.55
N ASN A 336 6.59 -8.16 -27.94
CA ASN A 336 6.83 -7.86 -26.52
C ASN A 336 7.22 -6.40 -26.28
N ILE A 337 6.67 -5.80 -25.23
CA ILE A 337 6.84 -4.39 -24.93
C ILE A 337 6.76 -4.09 -23.43
N ILE A 338 7.47 -3.07 -23.00
CA ILE A 338 7.25 -2.36 -21.74
C ILE A 338 7.23 -0.86 -22.05
N ILE A 339 6.19 -0.17 -21.57
CA ILE A 339 6.13 1.29 -21.53
C ILE A 339 6.53 1.68 -20.13
N TYR A 340 7.54 2.53 -19.95
CA TYR A 340 7.96 2.91 -18.61
C TYR A 340 8.55 4.31 -18.52
N ASN A 341 8.49 4.89 -17.33
CA ASN A 341 9.14 6.15 -16.98
C ASN A 341 10.59 5.90 -16.57
N VAL A 342 11.52 6.51 -17.31
CA VAL A 342 12.96 6.31 -17.08
C VAL A 342 13.46 6.90 -15.77
N VAL A 343 12.74 7.87 -15.19
CA VAL A 343 13.10 8.48 -13.91
C VAL A 343 12.76 7.56 -12.74
N ASP A 344 11.70 6.76 -12.89
CA ASP A 344 11.13 5.94 -11.82
C ASP A 344 11.70 4.49 -11.81
N GLY A 345 12.64 4.18 -12.70
CA GLY A 345 13.25 2.84 -12.80
C GLY A 345 12.23 1.73 -13.07
N ASP A 346 12.39 0.58 -12.41
CA ASP A 346 11.49 -0.58 -12.57
C ASP A 346 10.06 -0.30 -12.05
N GLN A 347 9.92 0.60 -11.06
CA GLN A 347 8.63 1.10 -10.59
C GLN A 347 7.96 2.03 -11.62
N GLY A 348 8.72 2.47 -12.63
CA GLY A 348 8.23 3.29 -13.72
C GLY A 348 7.41 2.55 -14.77
N LYS A 349 7.33 1.21 -14.72
CA LYS A 349 6.50 0.43 -15.65
C LYS A 349 5.06 0.92 -15.61
N LYS A 350 4.51 1.20 -16.79
CA LYS A 350 3.14 1.65 -16.96
C LYS A 350 2.24 0.46 -17.30
N ILE A 351 0.97 0.55 -16.88
CA ILE A 351 -0.09 -0.47 -17.04
C ILE A 351 0.06 -1.71 -16.16
N SER A 352 1.26 -2.31 -16.07
CA SER A 352 1.48 -3.56 -15.33
C SER A 352 2.96 -3.72 -14.97
N SER A 353 3.22 -4.35 -13.81
CA SER A 353 4.56 -4.80 -13.41
C SER A 353 5.05 -6.00 -14.23
N SER A 354 4.11 -6.83 -14.71
CA SER A 354 4.35 -7.91 -15.66
C SER A 354 4.51 -7.38 -17.09
N ASP A 355 5.30 -8.10 -17.87
CA ASP A 355 5.66 -7.75 -19.24
C ASP A 355 4.45 -7.80 -20.19
N LEU A 356 4.35 -6.81 -21.08
CA LEU A 356 3.20 -6.64 -21.97
C LEU A 356 3.51 -7.16 -23.37
N ARG A 357 2.44 -7.44 -24.12
CA ARG A 357 2.47 -7.78 -25.54
C ARG A 357 1.52 -6.90 -26.33
N ILE A 358 1.83 -6.66 -27.59
CA ILE A 358 0.87 -6.11 -28.56
C ILE A 358 0.38 -7.21 -29.50
N PRO A 359 -0.91 -7.22 -29.86
CA PRO A 359 -1.44 -8.14 -30.87
C PRO A 359 -1.10 -7.67 -32.29
N LEU A 360 -0.69 -8.59 -33.16
CA LEU A 360 -0.28 -8.34 -34.56
C LEU A 360 -0.90 -9.35 -35.56
N GLY A 361 -1.88 -10.13 -35.11
CA GLY A 361 -2.49 -11.21 -35.87
C GLY A 361 -3.38 -10.73 -37.03
N ASN A 362 -3.59 -11.60 -38.02
CA ASN A 362 -4.47 -11.33 -39.16
C ASN A 362 -5.95 -11.66 -38.83
N SER A 363 -6.88 -11.27 -39.73
CA SER A 363 -8.30 -11.65 -39.62
C SER A 363 -8.47 -13.16 -39.40
N GLY A 364 -9.32 -13.51 -38.43
CA GLY A 364 -9.55 -14.90 -38.01
C GLY A 364 -8.47 -15.52 -37.12
N SER A 365 -7.47 -14.75 -36.66
CA SER A 365 -6.53 -15.17 -35.61
C SER A 365 -6.98 -14.71 -34.22
N LEU A 366 -6.47 -15.36 -33.17
CA LEU A 366 -6.77 -15.01 -31.77
C LEU A 366 -6.35 -13.57 -31.43
N TYR A 367 -5.16 -13.17 -31.88
CA TYR A 367 -4.59 -11.84 -31.64
C TYR A 367 -4.87 -10.89 -32.80
N VAL A 368 -6.11 -10.92 -33.35
CA VAL A 368 -6.48 -10.15 -34.55
C VAL A 368 -6.25 -8.65 -34.38
N ASN A 369 -5.30 -8.10 -35.10
CA ASN A 369 -5.04 -6.67 -35.14
C ASN A 369 -4.63 -6.27 -36.57
N THR A 370 -5.62 -6.07 -37.42
CA THR A 370 -5.38 -5.90 -38.86
C THR A 370 -4.82 -4.54 -39.25
N ASP A 371 -4.99 -3.52 -38.41
CA ASP A 371 -4.40 -2.18 -38.61
C ASP A 371 -3.08 -1.99 -37.86
N LYS A 372 -2.71 -2.96 -37.02
CA LYS A 372 -1.48 -2.99 -36.21
C LYS A 372 -1.37 -1.76 -35.31
N THR A 373 -2.51 -1.27 -34.83
CA THR A 373 -2.57 -0.19 -33.86
C THR A 373 -3.01 -0.77 -32.52
N SER A 374 -2.31 -0.40 -31.46
CA SER A 374 -2.55 -0.90 -30.11
C SER A 374 -2.73 0.26 -29.13
N TYR A 375 -3.56 0.07 -28.11
CA TYR A 375 -3.97 1.11 -27.18
C TYR A 375 -3.77 0.69 -25.73
N PHE A 376 -3.16 1.57 -24.97
CA PHE A 376 -3.02 1.49 -23.52
C PHE A 376 -3.57 2.78 -22.89
N GLN A 377 -4.14 2.64 -21.70
CA GLN A 377 -4.55 3.78 -20.89
C GLN A 377 -4.28 3.46 -19.43
N GLU A 378 -3.71 4.41 -18.70
CA GLU A 378 -3.50 4.29 -17.26
C GLU A 378 -4.83 4.10 -16.52
N GLY A 379 -4.85 3.17 -15.56
CA GLY A 379 -6.07 2.74 -14.87
C GLY A 379 -6.96 1.76 -15.66
N VAL A 380 -6.56 1.36 -16.88
CA VAL A 380 -7.26 0.35 -17.68
C VAL A 380 -6.39 -0.90 -17.82
N ASN A 381 -6.91 -2.05 -17.37
CA ASN A 381 -6.20 -3.33 -17.44
C ASN A 381 -5.88 -3.73 -18.88
N ALA A 382 -4.70 -4.34 -19.06
CA ALA A 382 -4.35 -5.06 -20.27
C ALA A 382 -5.22 -6.33 -20.43
N ILE A 383 -5.40 -6.78 -21.67
CA ILE A 383 -6.16 -7.98 -21.98
C ILE A 383 -5.34 -9.22 -21.56
N ASN A 384 -5.87 -10.06 -20.67
CA ASN A 384 -5.18 -11.28 -20.27
C ASN A 384 -5.61 -12.47 -21.14
N TYR A 385 -4.65 -13.08 -21.83
CA TYR A 385 -4.81 -14.36 -22.51
C TYR A 385 -3.82 -15.36 -21.93
N ASP A 386 -4.31 -16.31 -21.14
CA ASP A 386 -3.53 -17.46 -20.62
C ASP A 386 -2.27 -17.01 -19.85
N GLY A 387 -2.41 -15.96 -19.02
CA GLY A 387 -1.31 -15.40 -18.23
C GLY A 387 -0.46 -14.36 -18.96
N PHE A 388 -0.69 -14.13 -20.25
CA PHE A 388 -0.01 -13.08 -21.01
C PHE A 388 -0.88 -11.84 -21.15
N LEU A 389 -0.29 -10.66 -20.91
CA LEU A 389 -0.97 -9.38 -20.96
C LEU A 389 -0.81 -8.72 -22.32
N PHE A 390 -1.92 -8.38 -22.97
CA PHE A 390 -1.97 -7.79 -24.31
C PHE A 390 -2.55 -6.38 -24.29
N ALA A 391 -2.03 -5.53 -25.17
CA ALA A 391 -2.60 -4.22 -25.47
C ALA A 391 -4.01 -4.34 -26.04
N ASN A 392 -4.82 -3.29 -25.86
CA ASN A 392 -6.14 -3.23 -26.50
C ASN A 392 -5.99 -3.03 -28.01
N GLN A 393 -6.77 -3.77 -28.79
CA GLN A 393 -6.82 -3.65 -30.26
C GLN A 393 -7.69 -2.46 -30.71
N HIS A 394 -8.62 -2.03 -29.86
CA HIS A 394 -9.55 -0.94 -30.13
C HIS A 394 -9.35 0.19 -29.12
N PRO A 395 -9.56 1.46 -29.53
CA PRO A 395 -9.45 2.59 -28.62
C PRO A 395 -10.54 2.52 -27.56
N LEU A 396 -10.13 2.58 -26.30
CA LEU A 396 -11.01 2.76 -25.15
C LEU A 396 -10.70 4.08 -24.52
N VAL A 397 -11.67 5.00 -24.54
CA VAL A 397 -11.57 6.25 -23.80
C VAL A 397 -12.80 6.37 -22.92
N GLY A 398 -12.67 5.97 -21.65
CA GLY A 398 -13.67 6.27 -20.61
C GLY A 398 -14.90 5.36 -20.52
N ALA A 399 -14.83 4.12 -20.99
CA ALA A 399 -15.78 3.11 -20.50
C ALA A 399 -15.32 2.69 -19.09
N SER A 400 -16.20 2.77 -18.10
CA SER A 400 -15.94 2.19 -16.78
C SER A 400 -15.50 0.74 -16.98
N SER A 401 -14.26 0.44 -16.62
CA SER A 401 -13.85 -0.93 -16.41
C SER A 401 -14.90 -1.56 -15.49
N GLY A 402 -15.48 -2.68 -15.90
CA GLY A 402 -16.03 -3.60 -14.90
C GLY A 402 -14.95 -3.75 -13.82
N ALA A 403 -15.36 -3.66 -12.55
CA ALA A 403 -14.48 -3.60 -11.39
C ALA A 403 -13.19 -4.38 -11.61
N LYS A 404 -12.03 -3.73 -11.39
CA LYS A 404 -10.72 -4.36 -11.50
C LYS A 404 -10.77 -5.69 -10.72
N SER A 405 -10.73 -6.83 -11.43
CA SER A 405 -10.74 -8.14 -10.78
C SER A 405 -9.33 -8.43 -10.30
N CYS A 406 -9.13 -8.48 -8.99
CA CYS A 406 -7.84 -8.76 -8.40
C CYS A 406 -7.50 -10.26 -8.48
N GLY A 407 -6.21 -10.57 -8.48
CA GLY A 407 -5.72 -11.94 -8.48
C GLY A 407 -5.95 -12.62 -7.14
N TRP A 408 -5.65 -13.92 -7.05
CA TRP A 408 -5.76 -14.63 -5.78
C TRP A 408 -4.84 -14.02 -4.73
N GLY A 409 -5.39 -13.71 -3.55
CA GLY A 409 -4.65 -13.11 -2.45
C GLY A 409 -4.48 -11.59 -2.53
N THR A 410 -5.12 -10.93 -3.51
CA THR A 410 -5.26 -9.47 -3.58
C THR A 410 -6.72 -9.05 -3.64
N GLU A 411 -7.01 -7.82 -3.23
CA GLU A 411 -8.33 -7.20 -3.24
C GLU A 411 -8.24 -5.76 -3.73
N LEU A 412 -9.37 -5.16 -4.07
CA LEU A 412 -9.38 -3.75 -4.45
C LEU A 412 -9.11 -2.87 -3.24
N ASN A 413 -8.26 -1.85 -3.44
CA ASN A 413 -8.17 -0.76 -2.48
C ASN A 413 -9.49 0.03 -2.42
N ASP A 414 -9.63 0.89 -1.42
CA ASP A 414 -10.84 1.72 -1.21
C ASP A 414 -11.23 2.57 -2.42
N SER A 415 -10.24 2.95 -3.24
CA SER A 415 -10.44 3.74 -4.47
C SER A 415 -10.91 2.89 -5.66
N GLY A 416 -10.78 1.56 -5.60
CA GLY A 416 -11.13 0.63 -6.67
C GLY A 416 -10.16 0.64 -7.87
N ASP A 417 -8.99 1.26 -7.74
CA ASP A 417 -8.01 1.45 -8.82
C ASP A 417 -6.73 0.61 -8.67
N ALA A 418 -6.40 0.16 -7.46
CA ALA A 418 -5.27 -0.70 -7.15
C ALA A 418 -5.71 -2.08 -6.64
N CYS A 419 -4.95 -3.14 -6.95
CA CYS A 419 -5.11 -4.41 -6.26
C CYS A 419 -4.05 -4.41 -5.17
N ILE A 420 -4.44 -4.62 -3.93
CA ILE A 420 -3.56 -4.64 -2.77
C ILE A 420 -3.64 -6.02 -2.13
N GLY A 421 -2.58 -6.46 -1.45
CA GLY A 421 -2.63 -7.72 -0.72
C GLY A 421 -3.74 -7.71 0.34
N GLN A 422 -4.52 -8.79 0.36
CA GLN A 422 -5.61 -9.00 1.32
C GLN A 422 -5.08 -9.12 2.75
N GLU A 423 -5.83 -8.61 3.72
CA GLU A 423 -5.60 -8.95 5.12
C GLU A 423 -5.81 -10.47 5.34
N LEU A 424 -4.89 -11.10 6.05
CA LEU A 424 -4.88 -12.53 6.34
C LEU A 424 -5.31 -12.79 7.79
N PRO A 425 -6.40 -13.52 8.02
CA PRO A 425 -6.90 -13.75 9.37
C PRO A 425 -6.05 -14.74 10.16
N ASP A 426 -5.83 -14.43 11.45
CA ASP A 426 -5.24 -15.33 12.46
C ASP A 426 -3.87 -15.92 12.07
N ALA A 427 -2.82 -15.09 12.05
CA ALA A 427 -1.45 -15.53 11.79
C ALA A 427 -1.05 -16.71 12.69
N PRO A 428 -0.66 -17.87 12.12
CA PRO A 428 -0.14 -18.99 12.89
C PRO A 428 1.05 -18.57 13.76
N THR A 429 1.16 -19.16 14.96
CA THR A 429 2.29 -18.91 15.85
C THR A 429 3.63 -19.20 15.15
N GLY A 430 4.56 -18.25 15.20
CA GLY A 430 5.86 -18.36 14.54
C GLY A 430 5.84 -18.02 13.05
N THR A 431 4.79 -17.34 12.58
CA THR A 431 4.71 -16.79 11.23
C THR A 431 4.31 -15.32 11.25
N VAL A 432 4.74 -14.59 10.23
CA VAL A 432 4.40 -13.19 9.97
C VAL A 432 3.59 -13.10 8.68
N ALA A 433 2.54 -12.26 8.68
CA ALA A 433 1.79 -11.94 7.47
C ALA A 433 2.58 -10.91 6.66
N VAL A 434 2.75 -11.16 5.36
CA VAL A 434 3.50 -10.28 4.45
C VAL A 434 2.68 -10.03 3.19
N GLY A 435 2.90 -8.89 2.54
CA GLY A 435 2.18 -8.48 1.34
C GLY A 435 0.85 -7.76 1.59
N GLU A 436 0.36 -7.73 2.83
CA GLU A 436 -0.89 -7.03 3.18
C GLU A 436 -0.81 -5.55 2.82
N GLY A 437 -1.83 -5.03 2.14
CA GLY A 437 -1.88 -3.65 1.68
C GLY A 437 -0.91 -3.29 0.54
N GLN A 438 0.02 -4.18 0.18
CA GLN A 438 1.02 -3.90 -0.85
C GLN A 438 0.40 -4.01 -2.25
N THR A 439 0.66 -3.00 -3.08
CA THR A 439 0.13 -2.92 -4.45
C THR A 439 0.65 -4.05 -5.32
N ASP A 440 -0.28 -4.79 -5.92
CA ASP A 440 -0.08 -5.93 -6.81
C ASP A 440 0.74 -7.08 -6.20
N ILE A 441 0.83 -7.14 -4.87
CA ILE A 441 1.49 -8.22 -4.13
C ILE A 441 0.44 -9.03 -3.36
N ALA A 442 0.35 -10.32 -3.65
CA ALA A 442 -0.59 -11.20 -2.95
C ALA A 442 -0.08 -11.55 -1.55
N SER A 443 -0.90 -11.33 -0.53
CA SER A 443 -0.51 -11.60 0.85
C SER A 443 -0.31 -13.08 1.11
N LYS A 444 0.65 -13.41 1.99
CA LYS A 444 0.91 -14.77 2.44
C LYS A 444 1.56 -14.77 3.83
N TYR A 445 1.66 -15.94 4.47
CA TYR A 445 2.49 -16.11 5.64
C TYR A 445 3.91 -16.52 5.27
N VAL A 446 4.88 -16.06 6.07
CA VAL A 446 6.27 -16.52 6.07
C VAL A 446 6.65 -16.89 7.49
N THR A 447 7.47 -17.93 7.66
CA THR A 447 8.00 -18.29 8.99
C THR A 447 8.84 -17.14 9.53
N VAL A 448 8.66 -16.80 10.80
CA VAL A 448 9.47 -15.75 11.45
C VAL A 448 10.93 -16.17 11.39
N PHE A 449 11.77 -15.23 10.95
CA PHE A 449 13.21 -15.40 10.85
C PHE A 449 13.82 -15.62 12.24
N ASP A 450 14.75 -16.58 12.37
CA ASP A 450 15.54 -16.77 13.59
C ASP A 450 16.96 -16.24 13.36
N PRO A 451 17.28 -15.02 13.83
CA PRO A 451 18.61 -14.43 13.63
C PRO A 451 19.73 -15.21 14.34
N ASP A 452 19.40 -16.04 15.32
CA ASP A 452 20.36 -16.76 16.16
C ASP A 452 20.49 -18.24 15.71
N GLU A 453 19.95 -18.59 14.54
CA GLU A 453 20.03 -19.94 13.98
C GLU A 453 21.49 -20.41 13.82
N GLU A 454 21.79 -21.61 14.34
CA GLU A 454 23.14 -22.17 14.28
C GLU A 454 23.57 -22.44 12.82
N GLY A 455 24.61 -21.73 12.38
CA GLY A 455 25.17 -21.89 11.04
C GLY A 455 24.49 -21.03 9.97
N LEU A 456 23.64 -20.09 10.37
CA LEU A 456 23.07 -19.08 9.48
C LEU A 456 24.18 -18.22 8.84
N GLU A 457 24.09 -18.06 7.52
CA GLU A 457 24.94 -17.15 6.74
C GLU A 457 24.05 -16.30 5.84
N LEU A 458 24.03 -14.98 6.09
CA LEU A 458 23.33 -14.01 5.27
C LEU A 458 24.29 -13.25 4.37
N PHE A 459 23.80 -12.91 3.18
CA PHE A 459 24.56 -12.22 2.15
C PHE A 459 23.75 -11.06 1.59
N VAL A 460 24.42 -9.96 1.24
CA VAL A 460 23.84 -8.92 0.41
C VAL A 460 24.04 -9.30 -1.06
N ARG A 461 23.01 -9.86 -1.69
CA ARG A 461 23.09 -10.47 -3.01
C ARG A 461 22.52 -9.50 -4.04
N GLY A 462 23.31 -9.15 -5.06
CA GLY A 462 22.88 -8.15 -6.03
C GLY A 462 23.88 -7.92 -7.16
N ALA A 463 23.43 -7.19 -8.17
CA ALA A 463 24.22 -6.87 -9.37
C ALA A 463 25.43 -5.96 -9.07
N PHE A 464 25.46 -5.29 -7.91
CA PHE A 464 26.60 -4.48 -7.47
C PHE A 464 27.85 -5.34 -7.18
N HIS A 465 27.64 -6.63 -6.91
CA HIS A 465 28.70 -7.60 -6.62
C HIS A 465 28.93 -8.54 -7.81
N THR A 466 27.89 -9.25 -8.25
CA THR A 466 27.96 -10.17 -9.39
C THR A 466 26.67 -10.17 -10.19
N ALA A 467 26.77 -10.32 -11.51
CA ALA A 467 25.59 -10.33 -12.40
C ALA A 467 24.63 -11.50 -12.12
N ASP A 468 25.12 -12.60 -11.54
CA ASP A 468 24.33 -13.78 -11.17
C ASP A 468 23.88 -13.81 -9.71
N TRP A 469 24.15 -12.74 -8.95
CA TRP A 469 23.76 -12.57 -7.55
C TRP A 469 24.27 -13.72 -6.67
N SER A 470 25.48 -14.17 -6.94
CA SER A 470 26.16 -15.22 -6.17
C SER A 470 26.45 -14.78 -4.73
N ALA A 471 26.49 -15.75 -3.83
CA ALA A 471 26.86 -15.58 -2.43
C ALA A 471 28.30 -16.07 -2.25
N ASP A 472 29.17 -15.19 -1.74
CA ASP A 472 30.56 -15.50 -1.40
C ASP A 472 31.06 -14.67 -0.21
N ASP A 473 32.33 -14.84 0.16
CA ASP A 473 32.91 -14.18 1.33
C ASP A 473 32.93 -12.63 1.22
N ALA A 474 32.85 -12.06 0.02
CA ALA A 474 32.90 -10.61 -0.18
C ALA A 474 31.57 -9.90 0.08
N ASN A 475 30.44 -10.61 -0.04
CA ASN A 475 29.11 -10.07 0.25
C ASN A 475 28.42 -10.71 1.46
N LYS A 476 29.15 -11.52 2.22
CA LYS A 476 28.68 -12.12 3.47
C LYS A 476 28.60 -11.09 4.59
N MET A 477 27.46 -11.04 5.27
CA MET A 477 27.26 -10.16 6.42
C MET A 477 27.95 -10.73 7.67
N GLN A 478 28.59 -9.86 8.45
CA GLN A 478 29.11 -10.19 9.77
C GLN A 478 27.98 -10.14 10.79
N TYR A 479 27.84 -11.19 11.60
CA TYR A 479 26.83 -11.27 12.66
C TYR A 479 27.47 -10.92 14.01
N PHE A 480 26.85 -9.99 14.74
CA PHE A 480 27.34 -9.46 16.02
C PHE A 480 26.50 -9.90 17.23
N GLY A 481 25.56 -10.83 17.07
CA GLY A 481 24.62 -11.20 18.13
C GLY A 481 23.32 -10.38 18.07
N ASN A 482 22.27 -10.88 18.72
CA ASN A 482 20.99 -10.17 18.91
C ASN A 482 20.39 -9.61 17.62
N GLY A 483 20.48 -10.35 16.51
CA GLY A 483 19.94 -9.93 15.22
C GLY A 483 20.69 -8.80 14.49
N GLN A 484 21.90 -8.42 14.92
CA GLN A 484 22.68 -7.38 14.24
C GLN A 484 23.60 -7.97 13.16
N PHE A 485 23.38 -7.58 11.90
CA PHE A 485 24.19 -7.99 10.75
C PHE A 485 24.75 -6.77 10.01
N LEU A 486 26.07 -6.72 9.80
CA LEU A 486 26.73 -5.64 9.07
C LEU A 486 27.61 -6.15 7.92
N LEU A 487 27.57 -5.50 6.78
CA LEU A 487 28.53 -5.68 5.68
C LEU A 487 29.12 -4.32 5.28
N ASN A 488 30.44 -4.17 5.38
CA ASN A 488 31.18 -3.09 4.76
C ASN A 488 31.68 -3.59 3.39
N TYR A 489 31.23 -2.96 2.32
CA TYR A 489 31.57 -3.32 0.95
C TYR A 489 32.34 -2.18 0.27
N GLU A 490 33.55 -2.46 -0.20
CA GLU A 490 34.36 -1.51 -0.96
C GLU A 490 33.96 -1.60 -2.45
N TYR A 491 33.28 -0.58 -2.96
CA TYR A 491 32.87 -0.54 -4.36
C TYR A 491 34.03 -0.02 -5.22
N GLY A 492 34.71 -0.93 -5.93
CA GLY A 492 35.93 -0.64 -6.69
C GLY A 492 35.72 0.01 -8.07
N ASP A 493 36.84 0.36 -8.72
CA ASP A 493 36.88 0.91 -10.09
C ASP A 493 36.42 -0.12 -11.13
N HIS A 494 35.52 0.27 -12.05
CA HIS A 494 35.14 -0.57 -13.19
C HIS A 494 35.93 -0.24 -14.46
N GLU A 495 36.63 -1.22 -15.03
CA GLU A 495 37.61 -1.00 -16.12
C GLU A 495 36.99 -0.66 -17.50
N ASP A 496 35.66 -0.74 -17.69
CA ASP A 496 35.01 -0.56 -18.99
C ASP A 496 34.16 0.74 -19.09
N GLU A 497 34.56 1.55 -20.06
CA GLU A 497 34.24 2.94 -20.41
C GLU A 497 32.82 3.54 -20.15
N ALA A 498 32.86 4.80 -19.68
CA ALA A 498 31.97 5.93 -20.05
C ALA A 498 30.81 6.37 -19.13
N ALA A 499 30.79 5.98 -17.87
CA ALA A 499 29.95 6.65 -16.87
C ALA A 499 30.84 7.31 -15.79
N GLU A 500 31.06 8.62 -15.86
CA GLU A 500 31.33 9.36 -14.63
C GLU A 500 30.00 9.44 -13.86
N GLY A 501 29.88 8.74 -12.72
CA GLY A 501 28.70 8.81 -11.86
C GLY A 501 28.30 7.48 -11.20
N ALA A 502 27.25 7.53 -10.37
CA ALA A 502 26.72 6.38 -9.66
C ALA A 502 26.12 5.32 -10.62
N VAL A 503 26.42 4.04 -10.38
CA VAL A 503 25.82 2.91 -11.11
C VAL A 503 24.71 2.31 -10.25
N SER A 504 23.47 2.34 -10.73
CA SER A 504 22.34 1.72 -10.04
C SER A 504 22.40 0.20 -10.15
N ALA A 505 22.31 -0.47 -9.01
CA ALA A 505 22.27 -1.92 -8.93
C ALA A 505 21.20 -2.40 -7.95
N GLY A 506 20.49 -3.46 -8.34
CA GLY A 506 19.52 -4.16 -7.51
C GLY A 506 20.19 -5.14 -6.55
N TYR A 507 19.70 -5.24 -5.31
CA TYR A 507 20.14 -6.22 -4.32
C TYR A 507 19.01 -6.62 -3.35
N LYS A 508 19.27 -7.69 -2.61
CA LYS A 508 18.47 -8.24 -1.51
C LYS A 508 19.38 -8.82 -0.43
N ILE A 509 18.81 -9.10 0.73
CA ILE A 509 19.49 -9.87 1.78
C ILE A 509 18.89 -11.27 1.78
N ALA A 510 19.73 -12.29 1.65
CA ALA A 510 19.27 -13.68 1.69
C ALA A 510 20.41 -14.62 2.05
N ASP A 511 20.04 -15.83 2.50
CA ASP A 511 20.98 -16.93 2.55
C ASP A 511 21.38 -17.41 1.14
N SER A 512 22.32 -18.36 1.07
CA SER A 512 22.82 -18.89 -0.20
C SER A 512 21.76 -19.67 -1.00
N GLU A 513 20.74 -20.22 -0.34
CA GLU A 513 19.70 -21.08 -0.93
C GLU A 513 18.40 -20.33 -1.26
N TRP A 514 18.35 -19.01 -1.01
CA TRP A 514 17.14 -18.18 -1.15
C TRP A 514 15.96 -18.71 -0.33
N THR A 515 16.21 -19.15 0.90
CA THR A 515 15.14 -19.65 1.76
C THR A 515 14.10 -18.58 2.06
N GLU A 516 12.85 -19.02 2.21
CA GLU A 516 11.70 -18.12 2.26
C GLU A 516 11.79 -17.08 3.39
N HIS A 517 12.24 -17.51 4.58
CA HIS A 517 12.33 -16.69 5.79
C HIS A 517 13.62 -15.86 5.89
N THR A 518 14.53 -15.99 4.92
CA THR A 518 15.73 -15.14 4.85
C THR A 518 15.73 -14.19 3.64
N ASN A 519 14.77 -14.30 2.72
CA ASN A 519 14.71 -13.51 1.50
C ASN A 519 14.10 -12.12 1.75
N PHE A 520 14.91 -11.22 2.31
CA PHE A 520 14.52 -9.85 2.65
C PHE A 520 14.74 -8.87 1.51
N GLY A 521 13.87 -7.86 1.44
CA GLY A 521 13.90 -6.81 0.43
C GLY A 521 12.91 -5.70 0.72
N GLY A 522 12.78 -4.76 -0.22
CA GLY A 522 11.92 -3.60 -0.07
C GLY A 522 10.42 -3.96 -0.05
N ILE A 523 9.63 -3.09 0.57
CA ILE A 523 8.16 -3.18 0.61
C ILE A 523 7.59 -2.47 -0.62
N ALA A 524 6.73 -3.12 -1.39
CA ALA A 524 6.15 -2.52 -2.59
C ALA A 524 5.26 -1.32 -2.21
N GLY A 525 5.52 -0.16 -2.83
CA GLY A 525 4.78 1.09 -2.57
C GLY A 525 5.33 1.94 -1.42
N ASN A 526 6.33 1.45 -0.68
CA ASN A 526 7.01 2.22 0.37
C ASN A 526 8.32 2.84 -0.14
N ASP A 527 8.90 3.74 0.67
CA ASP A 527 10.20 4.33 0.42
C ASP A 527 11.30 3.24 0.39
N ALA A 528 12.16 3.33 -0.62
CA ALA A 528 13.33 2.46 -0.73
C ALA A 528 14.49 3.00 0.14
N PRO A 529 15.40 2.14 0.62
CA PRO A 529 16.60 2.60 1.32
C PRO A 529 17.44 3.53 0.44
N GLU A 530 17.74 4.72 0.96
CA GLU A 530 18.65 5.69 0.33
C GLU A 530 20.03 5.64 0.99
N VAL A 531 21.09 5.92 0.22
CA VAL A 531 22.44 6.04 0.78
C VAL A 531 22.50 7.23 1.73
N ASN A 532 22.90 6.99 2.98
CA ASN A 532 22.89 7.97 4.07
C ASN A 532 21.48 8.48 4.41
N GLY A 533 20.45 7.73 4.01
CA GLY A 533 19.09 7.93 4.50
C GLY A 533 18.90 7.38 5.92
N GLY A 534 17.66 7.49 6.41
CA GLY A 534 17.24 6.81 7.64
C GLY A 534 17.12 5.29 7.43
N SER A 535 16.91 4.57 8.54
CA SER A 535 16.51 3.16 8.47
C SER A 535 15.12 3.03 7.85
N VAL A 536 14.93 1.99 7.05
CA VAL A 536 13.63 1.63 6.47
C VAL A 536 13.26 0.20 6.83
N ASP A 537 11.97 -0.09 6.85
CA ASP A 537 11.47 -1.44 7.09
C ASP A 537 11.70 -2.32 5.86
N LEU A 538 12.10 -3.57 6.10
CA LEU A 538 12.12 -4.60 5.07
C LEU A 538 10.94 -5.56 5.25
N THR A 539 10.56 -6.22 4.15
CA THR A 539 9.68 -7.40 4.19
C THR A 539 10.43 -8.62 3.69
N VAL A 540 9.83 -9.79 3.87
CA VAL A 540 10.45 -11.09 3.65
C VAL A 540 9.59 -11.96 2.74
N GLY A 541 10.23 -12.84 1.97
CA GLY A 541 9.57 -13.89 1.19
C GLY A 541 9.63 -13.68 -0.32
N GLU A 542 9.71 -14.80 -1.03
CA GLU A 542 9.77 -14.85 -2.49
C GLU A 542 8.49 -14.30 -3.12
N GLY A 543 8.63 -13.38 -4.07
CA GLY A 543 7.49 -12.73 -4.73
C GLY A 543 6.75 -11.70 -3.86
N VAL A 544 7.21 -11.44 -2.64
CA VAL A 544 6.69 -10.37 -1.76
C VAL A 544 7.76 -9.31 -1.55
N ALA A 545 8.92 -9.70 -1.03
CA ALA A 545 10.06 -8.81 -0.89
C ALA A 545 10.54 -8.34 -2.28
N GLN A 546 10.62 -7.03 -2.49
CA GLN A 546 11.07 -6.43 -3.74
C GLN A 546 12.58 -6.25 -3.76
N ASN A 547 13.16 -6.17 -4.94
CA ASN A 547 14.58 -5.81 -5.08
C ASN A 547 14.77 -4.36 -4.63
N ILE A 548 15.81 -4.11 -3.85
CA ILE A 548 16.24 -2.76 -3.49
C ILE A 548 17.18 -2.27 -4.58
N THR A 549 16.94 -1.11 -5.16
CA THR A 549 17.83 -0.53 -6.18
C THR A 549 18.50 0.72 -5.63
N THR A 550 19.83 0.76 -5.67
CA THR A 550 20.60 1.91 -5.19
C THR A 550 21.74 2.25 -6.14
N GLY A 551 22.07 3.54 -6.25
CA GLY A 551 23.25 4.03 -6.96
C GLY A 551 24.52 3.90 -6.12
N PHE A 552 25.53 3.23 -6.67
CA PHE A 552 26.85 3.07 -6.05
C PHE A 552 27.92 3.92 -6.76
N GLU A 553 28.72 4.64 -5.97
CA GLU A 553 29.83 5.47 -6.42
C GLU A 553 31.15 4.69 -6.28
N GLU A 554 31.98 4.72 -7.32
CA GLU A 554 33.32 4.12 -7.30
C GLU A 554 34.18 4.70 -6.17
N ASN A 555 35.06 3.86 -5.62
CA ASN A 555 35.96 4.19 -4.51
C ASN A 555 35.25 4.58 -3.22
N THR A 556 34.01 4.17 -3.04
CA THR A 556 33.22 4.40 -1.82
C THR A 556 33.04 3.10 -1.04
N ILE A 557 33.11 3.20 0.28
CA ILE A 557 32.85 2.09 1.20
C ILE A 557 31.41 2.23 1.66
N TYR A 558 30.62 1.17 1.52
CA TYR A 558 29.22 1.13 1.92
C TYR A 558 29.03 0.21 3.12
N GLN A 559 28.33 0.68 4.15
CA GLN A 559 27.84 -0.18 5.22
C GLN A 559 26.38 -0.52 4.98
N PHE A 560 26.11 -1.81 4.78
CA PHE A 560 24.80 -2.42 4.80
C PHE A 560 24.53 -2.85 6.24
N ASN A 561 23.61 -2.17 6.92
CA ASN A 561 23.19 -2.48 8.28
C ASN A 561 21.80 -3.13 8.23
N PHE A 562 21.72 -4.41 8.61
CA PHE A 562 20.47 -5.14 8.75
C PHE A 562 20.23 -5.48 10.21
N ASP A 563 19.17 -4.90 10.76
CA ASP A 563 18.75 -5.08 12.15
C ASP A 563 17.51 -5.97 12.19
N ALA A 564 17.71 -7.18 12.69
CA ALA A 564 16.68 -8.18 12.95
C ALA A 564 16.57 -8.48 14.45
N SER A 565 16.90 -7.52 15.32
CA SER A 565 16.68 -7.64 16.77
C SER A 565 15.21 -7.82 17.13
N ASN A 566 14.30 -7.28 16.30
CA ASN A 566 12.90 -7.68 16.20
C ASN A 566 12.66 -8.39 14.85
N PRO A 567 12.63 -9.74 14.80
CA PRO A 567 12.51 -10.47 13.53
C PRO A 567 11.18 -10.32 12.80
N GLU A 568 10.14 -9.78 13.46
CA GLU A 568 8.85 -9.46 12.82
C GLU A 568 8.84 -8.05 12.19
N GLU A 569 9.77 -7.18 12.60
CA GLU A 569 9.90 -5.78 12.16
C GLU A 569 11.37 -5.47 11.84
N THR A 570 11.92 -6.17 10.85
CA THR A 570 13.33 -6.00 10.48
C THR A 570 13.55 -4.68 9.77
N THR A 571 14.66 -4.00 10.09
CA THR A 571 15.01 -2.72 9.46
C THR A 571 16.35 -2.79 8.75
N PHE A 572 16.56 -1.87 7.81
CA PHE A 572 17.77 -1.77 7.02
C PHE A 572 18.20 -0.33 6.82
N LYS A 573 19.51 -0.08 6.93
CA LYS A 573 20.13 1.20 6.64
C LYS A 573 21.35 1.00 5.74
N LEU A 574 21.45 1.81 4.69
CA LEU A 574 22.60 1.86 3.82
C LEU A 574 23.33 3.19 4.00
N SER A 575 24.63 3.15 4.28
CA SER A 575 25.44 4.35 4.50
C SER A 575 26.74 4.29 3.71
N SER A 576 27.24 5.43 3.26
CA SER A 576 28.64 5.55 2.86
C SER A 576 29.48 5.89 4.08
N ILE A 577 30.56 5.14 4.29
CA ILE A 577 31.38 5.24 5.51
C ILE A 577 32.79 5.74 5.21
N PRO A 578 33.41 6.51 6.12
CA PRO A 578 34.73 7.09 5.89
C PRO A 578 35.89 6.11 6.10
N VAL A 579 35.65 5.03 6.85
CA VAL A 579 36.68 4.06 7.26
C VAL A 579 36.04 2.66 7.28
N ASN A 580 36.69 1.68 6.65
CA ASN A 580 36.21 0.29 6.64
C ASN A 580 36.54 -0.41 7.97
N VAL A 581 35.70 -0.18 8.99
CA VAL A 581 35.82 -0.81 10.32
C VAL A 581 34.45 -1.18 10.88
N TYR A 582 34.44 -2.14 11.81
CA TYR A 582 33.29 -2.48 12.65
C TYR A 582 33.63 -2.22 14.13
N PRO A 583 33.50 -0.98 14.63
CA PRO A 583 33.88 -0.68 16.01
C PRO A 583 33.00 -1.45 17.00
N VAL A 584 33.62 -2.16 17.94
CA VAL A 584 32.95 -2.86 19.03
C VAL A 584 33.47 -2.34 20.38
N VAL A 585 32.54 -2.02 21.27
CA VAL A 585 32.83 -1.71 22.68
C VAL A 585 32.79 -3.01 23.48
N TYR A 586 33.89 -3.34 24.14
CA TYR A 586 33.97 -4.48 25.06
C TYR A 586 33.92 -3.97 26.50
N MET A 587 32.91 -4.41 27.25
CA MET A 587 32.66 -3.99 28.64
C MET A 587 32.22 -5.18 29.49
N GLY A 588 33.14 -5.81 30.22
CA GLY A 588 32.80 -7.02 30.97
C GLY A 588 32.40 -8.15 30.03
N ASP A 589 31.15 -8.62 30.14
CA ASP A 589 30.57 -9.65 29.25
C ASP A 589 29.76 -9.03 28.09
N TYR A 590 29.68 -7.70 28.00
CA TYR A 590 28.98 -6.98 26.94
C TYR A 590 29.91 -6.77 25.72
N GLU A 591 29.42 -7.14 24.54
CA GLU A 591 30.01 -6.84 23.23
C GLU A 591 29.00 -5.97 22.47
N ILE A 592 29.31 -4.68 22.32
CA ILE A 592 28.38 -3.68 21.78
C ILE A 592 28.94 -3.22 20.43
N VAL A 593 28.35 -3.70 19.34
CA VAL A 593 28.67 -3.22 17.99
C VAL A 593 28.17 -1.78 17.83
N LEU A 594 28.96 -0.93 17.18
CA LEU A 594 28.58 0.45 16.86
C LEU A 594 28.37 0.57 15.34
N PRO A 595 27.13 0.42 14.83
CA PRO A 595 26.81 0.76 13.45
C PRO A 595 27.08 2.23 13.13
N TYR A 596 27.30 2.53 11.85
CA TYR A 596 27.49 3.90 11.37
C TYR A 596 26.15 4.65 11.30
N GLU A 597 26.08 5.83 11.91
CA GLU A 597 24.85 6.62 11.94
C GLU A 597 24.85 7.86 11.01
N GLY A 598 26.02 8.23 10.46
CA GLY A 598 26.19 9.46 9.68
C GLY A 598 27.20 10.40 10.32
N GLU A 599 27.56 11.48 9.62
CA GLU A 599 28.44 12.54 10.14
C GLU A 599 29.79 12.06 10.71
N ASN A 600 30.31 10.92 10.23
CA ASN A 600 31.51 10.26 10.77
C ASN A 600 31.35 9.68 12.19
N LYS A 601 30.12 9.47 12.65
CA LYS A 601 29.79 8.88 13.96
C LYS A 601 29.32 7.43 13.82
N TYR A 602 29.81 6.59 14.73
CA TYR A 602 29.34 5.22 14.94
C TYR A 602 28.69 5.16 16.32
N SER A 603 27.51 4.56 16.44
CA SER A 603 26.83 4.51 17.73
C SER A 603 25.90 3.33 17.90
N ALA A 604 25.76 2.91 19.16
CA ALA A 604 24.70 2.04 19.63
C ALA A 604 23.87 2.83 20.65
N SER A 605 22.56 2.77 20.53
CA SER A 605 21.64 3.46 21.44
C SER A 605 20.78 2.46 22.18
N ARG A 606 20.33 2.84 23.38
CA ARG A 606 19.44 2.02 24.24
C ARG A 606 19.98 0.63 24.62
N VAL A 607 21.29 0.53 24.81
CA VAL A 607 21.93 -0.71 25.28
C VAL A 607 21.63 -0.93 26.77
N GLU A 608 21.01 -2.04 27.11
CA GLU A 608 20.73 -2.40 28.51
C GLU A 608 22.01 -2.79 29.27
N LEU A 609 22.30 -2.08 30.36
CA LEU A 609 23.46 -2.33 31.22
C LEU A 609 23.05 -2.41 32.69
N ALA A 610 23.74 -3.29 33.42
CA ALA A 610 23.63 -3.38 34.88
C ALA A 610 24.59 -2.38 35.57
N ALA A 611 24.19 -1.88 36.74
CA ALA A 611 24.99 -0.99 37.56
C ALA A 611 26.35 -1.60 37.93
N GLY A 612 27.42 -0.84 37.73
CA GLY A 612 28.78 -1.34 37.93
C GLY A 612 29.85 -0.45 37.31
N THR A 613 31.10 -0.72 37.65
CA THR A 613 32.27 -0.10 37.00
C THR A 613 32.92 -1.12 36.09
N TYR A 614 33.09 -0.76 34.83
CA TYR A 614 33.60 -1.62 33.77
C TYR A 614 34.91 -1.05 33.23
N THR A 615 35.85 -1.95 32.92
CA THR A 615 36.91 -1.65 31.95
C THR A 615 36.28 -1.57 30.57
N VAL A 616 36.69 -0.59 29.77
CA VAL A 616 36.22 -0.38 28.41
C VAL A 616 37.39 -0.57 27.44
N ALA A 617 37.21 -1.41 26.42
CA ALA A 617 38.08 -1.50 25.26
C ALA A 617 37.28 -1.24 23.98
N LEU A 618 37.90 -0.59 23.00
CA LEU A 618 37.27 -0.28 21.72
C LEU A 618 38.15 -0.76 20.57
N SER A 619 37.65 -1.72 19.81
CA SER A 619 38.38 -2.32 18.69
C SER A 619 37.45 -2.96 17.69
N ASP A 620 37.95 -3.22 16.49
CA ASP A 620 37.28 -4.03 15.48
C ASP A 620 37.84 -5.46 15.53
N PRO A 621 37.02 -6.49 15.80
CA PRO A 621 37.49 -7.88 15.83
C PRO A 621 37.94 -8.42 14.45
N HIS A 622 37.64 -7.73 13.35
CA HIS A 622 37.93 -8.15 11.98
C HIS A 622 39.09 -7.38 11.33
N SER A 623 39.66 -6.39 12.02
CA SER A 623 40.79 -5.59 11.53
C SER A 623 41.81 -5.26 12.64
N ASP A 624 42.88 -4.55 12.31
CA ASP A 624 43.86 -4.07 13.31
C ASP A 624 43.42 -2.76 13.99
N PHE A 625 42.17 -2.32 13.79
CA PHE A 625 41.64 -1.09 14.39
C PHE A 625 41.44 -1.25 15.91
N ALA A 626 42.11 -0.41 16.68
CA ALA A 626 41.93 -0.29 18.12
C ALA A 626 42.27 1.13 18.60
N VAL A 627 41.44 1.67 19.49
CA VAL A 627 41.62 3.02 20.06
C VAL A 627 41.39 2.99 21.58
N GLY A 628 42.05 3.91 22.29
CA GLY A 628 41.92 4.05 23.73
C GLY A 628 42.43 5.41 24.19
N ALA A 629 42.40 5.69 25.50
CA ALA A 629 42.84 6.98 26.01
C ALA A 629 44.38 7.10 26.04
N ASP A 630 44.94 8.30 25.86
CA ASP A 630 46.40 8.55 25.95
C ASP A 630 46.97 8.15 27.34
N THR A 631 46.16 8.33 28.37
CA THR A 631 46.41 7.84 29.74
C THR A 631 45.12 7.25 30.31
N GLU A 632 45.23 6.41 31.36
CA GLU A 632 44.08 5.83 32.06
C GLU A 632 43.04 6.92 32.42
N THR A 633 41.84 6.81 31.84
CA THR A 633 40.81 7.85 31.86
C THR A 633 39.43 7.24 32.04
N VAL A 634 38.54 7.98 32.70
CA VAL A 634 37.12 7.63 32.84
C VAL A 634 36.35 8.22 31.65
N VAL A 635 35.58 7.40 30.94
CA VAL A 635 34.69 7.83 29.86
C VAL A 635 33.59 8.73 30.43
N THR A 636 33.31 9.84 29.76
CA THR A 636 32.29 10.82 30.18
C THR A 636 31.17 10.94 29.14
N ALA A 637 30.06 11.55 29.54
CA ALA A 637 28.93 11.79 28.66
C ALA A 637 29.23 12.83 27.56
N GLU A 638 30.16 13.75 27.82
CA GLU A 638 30.68 14.74 26.87
C GLU A 638 31.77 14.17 25.95
N GLY A 639 32.26 12.98 26.26
CA GLY A 639 33.28 12.28 25.50
C GLY A 639 34.72 12.57 25.93
N ILE A 640 35.60 11.62 25.58
CA ILE A 640 37.04 11.69 25.78
C ILE A 640 37.76 11.50 24.45
N THR A 641 38.87 12.21 24.26
CA THR A 641 39.72 12.04 23.09
C THR A 641 40.55 10.76 23.20
N LEU A 642 40.59 10.00 22.13
CA LEU A 642 41.32 8.74 22.01
C LEU A 642 42.54 8.88 21.10
N VAL A 643 43.43 7.90 21.20
CA VAL A 643 44.58 7.69 20.33
C VAL A 643 44.61 6.24 19.85
N ALA A 644 45.24 6.01 18.71
CA ALA A 644 45.45 4.66 18.18
C ALA A 644 46.23 3.79 19.18
N ASN A 645 45.71 2.59 19.47
CA ASN A 645 46.28 1.65 20.44
C ASN A 645 46.56 2.28 21.83
N GLY A 646 45.64 3.12 22.29
CA GLY A 646 45.71 3.77 23.60
C GLY A 646 45.62 2.82 24.79
N THR A 647 45.57 3.41 25.98
CA THR A 647 45.52 2.71 27.27
C THR A 647 44.08 2.41 27.73
N GLU A 648 43.96 1.68 28.85
CA GLU A 648 42.70 1.24 29.43
C GLU A 648 41.79 2.41 29.81
N MET A 649 40.49 2.26 29.52
CA MET A 649 39.44 3.22 29.88
C MET A 649 38.51 2.58 30.90
N THR A 650 37.79 3.39 31.68
CA THR A 650 36.77 2.90 32.60
C THR A 650 35.46 3.65 32.45
N TYR A 651 34.33 2.98 32.66
CA TYR A 651 33.01 3.59 32.68
C TYR A 651 32.22 3.09 33.89
N THR A 652 31.44 3.97 34.52
CA THR A 652 30.57 3.60 35.65
C THR A 652 29.11 3.80 35.26
N VAL A 653 28.36 2.71 35.34
CA VAL A 653 26.90 2.65 35.22
C VAL A 653 26.33 2.84 36.63
N ASP A 654 25.72 3.99 36.88
CA ASP A 654 25.23 4.35 38.23
C ASP A 654 23.98 3.56 38.64
N SER A 655 23.16 3.15 37.67
CA SER A 655 21.93 2.39 37.85
C SER A 655 21.66 1.49 36.65
N ASP A 656 21.00 0.35 36.88
CA ASP A 656 20.50 -0.51 35.80
C ASP A 656 19.64 0.34 34.83
N GLY A 657 19.87 0.22 33.52
CA GLY A 657 19.13 0.99 32.53
C GLY A 657 19.72 0.95 31.12
N GLU A 658 19.13 1.77 30.25
CA GLU A 658 19.52 1.93 28.84
C GLU A 658 20.60 3.01 28.67
N TYR A 659 21.62 2.74 27.85
CA TYR A 659 22.77 3.61 27.61
C TYR A 659 23.08 3.75 26.12
N ASP A 660 23.62 4.91 25.74
CA ASP A 660 24.10 5.19 24.39
C ASP A 660 25.63 5.30 24.37
N PHE A 661 26.21 4.80 23.29
CA PHE A 661 27.63 4.79 23.00
C PHE A 661 27.87 5.48 21.68
N VAL A 662 28.79 6.44 21.63
CA VAL A 662 29.11 7.17 20.40
C VAL A 662 30.62 7.25 20.23
N LEU A 663 31.10 6.79 19.08
CA LEU A 663 32.45 7.00 18.58
C LEU A 663 32.39 7.98 17.40
N ASP A 664 32.95 9.17 17.60
CA ASP A 664 33.10 10.19 16.56
C ASP A 664 34.50 10.10 15.93
N LEU A 665 34.51 9.85 14.62
CA LEU A 665 35.71 9.76 13.77
C LEU A 665 35.85 10.95 12.80
N THR A 666 35.23 12.10 13.11
CA THR A 666 35.38 13.34 12.32
C THR A 666 36.85 13.76 12.22
N ASP A 667 37.60 13.65 13.32
CA ASP A 667 39.07 13.74 13.34
C ASP A 667 39.66 12.35 13.62
N GLN A 668 40.07 11.64 12.57
CA GLN A 668 40.58 10.26 12.68
C GLN A 668 41.89 10.17 13.46
N ASP A 669 42.67 11.26 13.56
CA ASP A 669 43.89 11.31 14.37
C ASP A 669 43.59 11.56 15.86
N ALA A 670 42.38 12.03 16.17
CA ALA A 670 41.90 12.30 17.52
C ALA A 670 40.42 11.91 17.72
N PRO A 671 40.05 10.61 17.61
CA PRO A 671 38.68 10.14 17.81
C PRO A 671 38.10 10.58 19.14
N VAL A 672 36.78 10.79 19.23
CA VAL A 672 36.09 11.09 20.49
C VAL A 672 35.12 9.97 20.82
N PHE A 673 35.23 9.42 22.03
CA PHE A 673 34.31 8.38 22.50
C PHE A 673 33.54 8.84 23.74
N SER A 674 32.22 8.68 23.71
CA SER A 674 31.33 9.01 24.82
C SER A 674 30.40 7.83 25.14
N ALA A 675 30.04 7.73 26.43
CA ALA A 675 29.04 6.80 26.93
C ALA A 675 28.13 7.55 27.90
N ARG A 676 26.81 7.43 27.73
CA ARG A 676 25.82 8.24 28.46
C ARG A 676 24.53 7.47 28.69
N SER A 677 23.81 7.82 29.76
CA SER A 677 22.44 7.31 29.99
C SER A 677 21.56 7.70 28.80
N ASN A 678 20.77 6.75 28.29
CA ASN A 678 19.81 7.05 27.24
C ASN A 678 18.77 8.04 27.76
N ILE A 679 18.30 7.86 29.01
CA ILE A 679 17.35 8.71 29.73
C ILE A 679 18.12 9.77 30.55
N PRO A 680 18.25 11.03 30.07
CA PRO A 680 19.15 12.02 30.65
C PRO A 680 18.78 12.46 32.08
N PHE A 681 17.49 12.58 32.39
CA PHE A 681 17.01 12.89 33.75
C PHE A 681 16.74 11.64 34.60
N GLY A 682 17.01 10.46 34.04
CA GLY A 682 16.67 9.16 34.64
C GLY A 682 15.17 9.07 34.97
N THR A 683 14.86 8.48 36.13
CA THR A 683 13.48 8.33 36.62
C THR A 683 12.98 9.53 37.42
N THR A 684 13.71 10.66 37.42
CA THR A 684 13.34 11.85 38.19
C THR A 684 12.21 12.61 37.49
N PRO A 685 11.01 12.72 38.10
CA PRO A 685 9.93 13.52 37.52
C PRO A 685 10.38 14.98 37.39
N THR A 686 10.44 15.46 36.14
CA THR A 686 10.98 16.77 35.80
C THR A 686 9.90 17.59 35.12
N TYR A 687 9.87 18.88 35.43
CA TYR A 687 8.83 19.82 34.99
C TYR A 687 9.48 21.08 34.42
N ILE A 688 8.72 21.83 33.64
CA ILE A 688 9.03 23.27 33.50
C ILE A 688 8.49 24.00 34.72
N ARG A 689 9.35 24.81 35.36
CA ARG A 689 8.97 25.62 36.53
C ARG A 689 9.28 27.07 36.24
N GLY A 690 8.26 27.92 36.31
CA GLY A 690 8.44 29.32 35.96
C GLY A 690 7.19 30.19 36.15
N GLY A 691 7.19 31.34 35.48
CA GLY A 691 6.09 32.29 35.52
C GLY A 691 4.75 31.74 35.00
N MET A 692 4.78 30.65 34.21
CA MET A 692 3.60 29.99 33.65
C MET A 692 2.82 29.14 34.68
N ASN A 693 3.45 28.71 35.78
CA ASN A 693 2.84 27.81 36.76
C ASN A 693 3.19 28.17 38.22
N ASP A 694 3.34 29.47 38.49
CA ASP A 694 3.71 29.99 39.81
C ASP A 694 4.95 29.30 40.41
N TRP A 695 5.94 28.98 39.56
CA TRP A 695 7.14 28.24 39.93
C TRP A 695 6.86 26.86 40.58
N GLY A 696 5.68 26.28 40.32
CA GLY A 696 5.19 25.06 40.95
C GLY A 696 4.70 25.24 42.39
N ASN A 697 4.59 26.47 42.92
CA ASN A 697 4.14 26.71 44.29
C ASN A 697 2.65 26.40 44.50
N SER A 698 1.86 26.41 43.43
CA SER A 698 0.45 26.01 43.41
C SER A 698 0.24 24.49 43.33
N GLY A 699 1.32 23.70 43.35
CA GLY A 699 1.32 22.28 43.02
C GLY A 699 1.68 22.05 41.55
N LEU A 700 2.29 20.89 41.29
CA LEU A 700 2.61 20.40 39.95
C LEU A 700 1.71 19.19 39.66
N SER A 701 1.24 19.10 38.41
CA SER A 701 0.37 18.02 37.93
C SER A 701 1.01 17.23 36.78
N ASP A 702 0.43 16.08 36.43
CA ASP A 702 0.96 15.20 35.38
C ASP A 702 1.01 15.86 34.00
N SER A 703 0.16 16.85 33.73
CA SER A 703 0.18 17.61 32.48
C SER A 703 1.30 18.64 32.37
N GLU A 704 2.03 18.87 33.46
CA GLU A 704 3.19 19.76 33.51
C GLU A 704 4.50 18.98 33.52
N LEU A 705 4.41 17.65 33.66
CA LEU A 705 5.54 16.76 33.58
C LEU A 705 6.09 16.78 32.16
N LEU A 706 7.42 16.82 32.04
CA LEU A 706 8.06 16.70 30.75
C LEU A 706 7.84 15.30 30.18
N ASP A 707 7.31 15.26 28.97
CA ASP A 707 7.18 14.04 28.20
C ASP A 707 8.51 13.68 27.55
N TYR A 708 8.99 12.46 27.74
CA TYR A 708 10.27 12.01 27.19
C TYR A 708 10.04 11.15 25.95
N ASN A 709 10.51 11.65 24.81
CA ASN A 709 10.64 10.84 23.60
C ASN A 709 12.03 10.18 23.60
N SER A 710 12.06 8.85 23.75
CA SER A 710 13.29 8.06 23.78
C SER A 710 13.98 7.92 22.43
N SER A 711 13.26 8.02 21.30
CA SER A 711 13.86 7.93 19.96
C SER A 711 14.62 9.21 19.58
N THR A 712 14.12 10.37 19.99
CA THR A 712 14.77 11.67 19.76
C THR A 712 15.55 12.18 20.97
N ARG A 713 15.53 11.43 22.08
CA ARG A 713 16.09 11.81 23.39
C ARG A 713 15.73 13.24 23.82
N THR A 714 14.48 13.60 23.59
CA THR A 714 13.96 14.96 23.81
C THR A 714 12.87 14.94 24.86
N TYR A 715 12.98 15.85 25.84
CA TYR A 715 11.90 16.14 26.78
C TYR A 715 11.06 17.30 26.28
N SER A 716 9.74 17.21 26.35
CA SER A 716 8.82 18.23 25.85
C SER A 716 7.64 18.51 26.76
N VAL A 717 7.09 19.73 26.70
CA VAL A 717 5.80 20.08 27.33
C VAL A 717 5.15 21.25 26.59
N LEU A 718 3.82 21.29 26.59
CA LEU A 718 3.04 22.36 25.95
C LEU A 718 2.46 23.35 26.96
N TYR A 719 2.55 24.64 26.64
CA TYR A 719 1.83 25.71 27.33
C TYR A 719 1.27 26.73 26.34
N GLY A 720 0.02 27.15 26.57
CA GLY A 720 -0.51 28.38 25.99
C GLY A 720 0.14 29.59 26.66
N LEU A 721 0.71 30.50 25.88
CA LEU A 721 1.35 31.72 26.39
C LEU A 721 0.73 32.96 25.75
N GLU A 722 0.59 34.04 26.54
CA GLU A 722 0.10 35.33 26.05
C GLU A 722 1.21 36.18 25.39
N ALA A 723 0.90 36.75 24.21
CA ALA A 723 1.79 37.64 23.48
C ALA A 723 2.29 38.83 24.31
N GLY A 724 3.56 39.19 24.13
CA GLY A 724 4.20 40.34 24.78
C GLY A 724 4.52 40.15 26.27
N THR A 725 4.10 39.03 26.88
CA THR A 725 4.38 38.72 28.28
C THR A 725 5.71 38.01 28.42
N GLY A 726 6.48 38.34 29.46
CA GLY A 726 7.77 37.72 29.72
C GLY A 726 7.66 36.56 30.70
N PHE A 727 7.95 35.35 30.25
CA PHE A 727 7.91 34.15 31.10
C PHE A 727 9.33 33.69 31.40
N ALA A 728 9.73 33.77 32.67
CA ALA A 728 10.98 33.20 33.15
C ALA A 728 10.74 31.77 33.63
N PHE A 729 11.65 30.84 33.33
CA PHE A 729 11.50 29.42 33.63
C PHE A 729 12.84 28.69 33.80
N LYS A 730 12.74 27.45 34.29
CA LYS A 730 13.78 26.43 34.40
C LYS A 730 13.20 25.05 34.10
N PHE A 731 14.04 24.11 33.71
CA PHE A 731 13.72 22.68 33.78
C PHE A 731 14.17 22.16 35.14
N ALA A 732 13.23 21.68 35.95
CA ALA A 732 13.55 21.29 37.31
C ALA A 732 12.60 20.23 37.86
N ASP A 733 13.12 19.40 38.77
CA ASP A 733 12.28 18.52 39.58
C ASP A 733 11.45 19.32 40.62
N ALA A 734 10.46 18.65 41.22
CA ALA A 734 9.50 19.26 42.15
C ALA A 734 10.16 19.85 43.41
N ASP A 735 11.32 19.33 43.83
CA ASP A 735 12.01 19.72 45.05
C ASP A 735 13.19 20.68 44.81
N TRP A 736 13.38 21.17 43.57
CA TRP A 736 14.58 21.92 43.16
C TRP A 736 15.87 21.14 43.44
N GLY A 737 15.78 19.83 43.30
CA GLY A 737 16.82 18.86 43.62
C GLY A 737 17.86 18.70 42.50
N PRO A 738 18.21 17.45 42.12
CA PRO A 738 19.27 17.18 41.16
C PRO A 738 19.05 17.81 39.78
N VAL A 739 17.79 17.93 39.34
CA VAL A 739 17.46 18.57 38.06
C VAL A 739 17.03 20.01 38.35
N ASN A 740 17.86 20.99 37.93
CA ASN A 740 17.61 22.41 38.15
C ASN A 740 18.36 23.27 37.12
N LEU A 741 18.03 23.08 35.85
CA LEU A 741 18.72 23.69 34.73
C LEU A 741 18.22 25.11 34.46
N GLY A 742 19.13 26.08 34.57
CA GLY A 742 18.95 27.47 34.17
C GLY A 742 19.66 27.79 32.86
N TYR A 743 19.71 29.08 32.50
CA TYR A 743 20.22 29.51 31.19
C TYR A 743 21.70 29.15 30.96
N ALA A 744 22.51 29.07 32.01
CA ALA A 744 23.93 28.77 31.90
C ALA A 744 24.24 27.26 31.86
N ASP A 745 23.23 26.42 32.08
CA ASP A 745 23.38 24.96 32.21
C ASP A 745 23.01 24.23 30.91
N VAL A 746 22.56 24.96 29.87
CA VAL A 746 22.02 24.43 28.61
C VAL A 746 22.58 25.20 27.41
N THR A 747 22.44 24.64 26.20
CA THR A 747 22.53 25.40 24.95
C THR A 747 21.14 25.85 24.49
N ILE A 748 21.08 26.85 23.61
CA ILE A 748 19.83 27.36 23.04
C ILE A 748 19.86 27.09 21.54
N SER A 749 18.82 26.43 21.03
CA SER A 749 18.67 26.12 19.61
C SER A 749 18.68 27.40 18.76
N ASP A 750 19.26 27.30 17.56
CA ASP A 750 19.30 28.35 16.54
C ASP A 750 18.33 28.09 15.37
N ASP A 751 17.40 27.14 15.53
CA ASP A 751 16.38 26.82 14.53
C ASP A 751 15.53 28.05 14.16
N ASP A 752 15.18 28.15 12.87
CA ASP A 752 14.45 29.30 12.31
C ASP A 752 13.05 29.50 12.93
N ASP A 753 12.42 28.44 13.43
CA ASP A 753 11.11 28.46 14.09
C ASP A 753 11.19 28.68 15.62
N ALA A 754 12.38 28.66 16.20
CA ALA A 754 12.59 28.91 17.62
C ALA A 754 12.41 30.40 17.97
N ILE A 755 11.74 30.68 19.09
CA ILE A 755 11.71 32.02 19.68
C ILE A 755 12.93 32.25 20.57
N ALA A 756 13.35 33.51 20.67
CA ALA A 756 14.53 33.86 21.45
C ALA A 756 14.38 33.51 22.95
N VAL A 757 15.26 32.64 23.44
CA VAL A 757 15.45 32.37 24.87
C VAL A 757 16.58 33.27 25.39
N THR A 758 16.30 34.05 26.42
CA THR A 758 17.22 35.05 26.98
C THR A 758 17.56 34.78 28.43
N GLU A 759 18.73 35.21 28.87
CA GLU A 759 19.15 35.13 30.27
C GLU A 759 18.31 36.09 31.13
N SER A 760 17.87 35.61 32.30
CA SER A 760 17.20 36.44 33.29
C SER A 760 17.52 35.99 34.73
N SER A 761 18.62 36.50 35.29
CA SER A 761 19.03 36.24 36.68
C SER A 761 19.23 34.75 37.00
N GLY A 762 19.87 34.01 36.08
CA GLY A 762 20.10 32.57 36.13
C GLY A 762 18.96 31.73 35.53
N ASN A 763 17.82 32.33 35.23
CA ASN A 763 16.69 31.65 34.59
C ASN A 763 16.72 31.87 33.07
N MET A 764 16.03 30.99 32.35
CA MET A 764 15.69 31.22 30.94
C MET A 764 14.46 32.12 30.88
N ARG A 765 14.34 32.95 29.83
CA ARG A 765 13.18 33.82 29.63
C ARG A 765 12.80 33.93 28.17
N VAL A 766 11.52 33.72 27.88
CA VAL A 766 10.90 33.95 26.57
C VAL A 766 9.93 35.14 26.60
N VAL A 767 9.73 35.76 25.43
CA VAL A 767 8.68 36.75 25.18
C VAL A 767 7.95 36.37 23.89
N PRO A 768 6.80 35.69 23.98
CA PRO A 768 6.01 35.33 22.81
C PRO A 768 5.60 36.57 22.01
N SER A 769 5.69 36.51 20.68
CA SER A 769 5.13 37.54 19.80
C SER A 769 3.64 37.36 19.56
N GLU A 770 3.13 36.14 19.78
CA GLU A 770 1.76 35.73 19.48
C GLU A 770 1.17 34.96 20.67
N SER A 771 -0.15 35.08 20.85
CA SER A 771 -0.86 34.33 21.89
C SER A 771 -1.25 33.00 21.30
N THR A 772 -0.51 31.94 21.63
CA THR A 772 -0.70 30.61 21.06
C THR A 772 -0.09 29.55 21.98
N VAL A 773 -0.16 28.29 21.58
CA VAL A 773 0.52 27.18 22.23
C VAL A 773 1.99 27.18 21.81
N TYR A 774 2.87 27.02 22.79
CA TYR A 774 4.31 26.86 22.59
C TYR A 774 4.75 25.52 23.15
N GLY A 775 5.59 24.83 22.39
CA GLY A 775 6.33 23.67 22.86
C GLY A 775 7.64 24.12 23.50
N PHE A 776 7.88 23.66 24.71
CA PHE A 776 9.17 23.78 25.39
C PHE A 776 9.86 22.43 25.28
N GLN A 777 11.02 22.40 24.64
CA GLN A 777 11.81 21.19 24.43
C GLN A 777 13.20 21.36 25.02
N ILE A 778 13.76 20.27 25.55
CA ILE A 778 15.18 20.12 25.82
C ILE A 778 15.67 18.79 25.22
N SER A 779 16.48 18.89 24.16
CA SER A 779 17.03 17.75 23.42
C SER A 779 18.42 17.39 23.91
N PHE A 780 18.67 16.10 24.10
CA PHE A 780 19.99 15.58 24.44
C PHE A 780 20.61 14.78 23.30
N ALA A 781 20.02 14.81 22.09
CA ALA A 781 20.43 14.00 20.94
C ALA A 781 21.94 14.13 20.66
N GLU A 782 22.45 15.36 20.57
CA GLU A 782 23.85 15.63 20.21
C GLU A 782 24.79 15.74 21.41
N SER A 783 24.31 16.12 22.60
CA SER A 783 25.17 16.36 23.76
C SER A 783 24.50 16.13 25.10
N ALA A 784 25.32 15.95 26.15
CA ALA A 784 24.85 15.83 27.53
C ALA A 784 24.37 17.16 28.15
N THR A 785 24.72 18.31 27.56
CA THR A 785 24.39 19.65 28.10
C THR A 785 22.91 20.01 27.91
N GLY A 786 22.21 19.37 26.98
CA GLY A 786 20.81 19.66 26.67
C GLY A 786 20.65 20.96 25.88
N GLU A 787 19.99 20.88 24.73
CA GLU A 787 19.67 22.03 23.89
C GLU A 787 18.20 22.41 24.03
N VAL A 788 17.94 23.66 24.40
CA VAL A 788 16.59 24.18 24.64
C VAL A 788 16.04 24.84 23.38
N LYS A 789 14.87 24.37 22.95
CA LYS A 789 14.04 24.98 21.90
C LYS A 789 12.70 25.39 22.49
N VAL A 790 12.26 26.61 22.17
CA VAL A 790 10.89 27.05 22.43
C VAL A 790 10.31 27.54 21.12
N ALA A 791 9.23 26.93 20.65
CA ALA A 791 8.64 27.26 19.34
C ALA A 791 7.11 27.18 19.41
N PRO A 792 6.36 27.90 18.55
CA PRO A 792 4.93 27.71 18.41
C PRO A 792 4.61 26.25 18.08
N ALA A 793 3.69 25.63 18.81
CA ALA A 793 3.34 24.22 18.64
C ALA A 793 1.88 24.05 18.21
N GLY A 794 1.64 23.09 17.32
CA GLY A 794 0.32 22.74 16.82
C GLY A 794 -0.33 21.61 17.61
N VAL A 795 -1.57 21.81 18.04
CA VAL A 795 -2.46 20.75 18.52
C VAL A 795 -3.72 20.80 17.67
N TYR A 796 -4.10 19.68 17.08
CA TYR A 796 -5.09 19.63 16.02
C TYR A 796 -6.22 18.67 16.35
N ILE A 797 -7.41 19.01 15.86
CA ILE A 797 -8.51 18.07 15.70
C ILE A 797 -8.26 17.35 14.37
N ARG A 798 -7.84 16.09 14.39
CA ARG A 798 -7.48 15.34 13.17
C ARG A 798 -8.50 14.25 12.88
N GLY A 799 -9.07 14.23 11.67
CA GLY A 799 -9.96 13.15 11.23
C GLY A 799 -11.14 13.60 10.37
N GLY A 800 -12.04 12.66 10.09
CA GLY A 800 -13.06 12.70 9.05
C GLY A 800 -14.23 13.67 9.24
N ILE A 801 -14.17 14.62 10.17
CA ILE A 801 -15.28 15.56 10.45
C ILE A 801 -15.18 16.88 9.68
N TYR A 802 -14.16 17.06 8.84
CA TYR A 802 -13.89 18.27 8.07
C TYR A 802 -13.33 17.94 6.67
N GLY A 803 -13.55 18.85 5.70
CA GLY A 803 -13.01 18.73 4.34
C GLY A 803 -13.41 17.44 3.60
N THR A 804 -12.45 16.83 2.89
CA THR A 804 -12.57 15.51 2.23
C THR A 804 -12.35 14.33 3.19
N GLY A 805 -12.15 14.60 4.49
CA GLY A 805 -11.94 13.57 5.50
C GLY A 805 -10.49 13.17 5.75
N ASP A 806 -9.53 14.04 5.44
CA ASP A 806 -8.09 13.78 5.66
C ASP A 806 -7.72 13.83 7.15
N TRP A 807 -6.82 12.95 7.57
CA TRP A 807 -6.23 12.85 8.91
C TRP A 807 -4.98 13.74 9.07
N ALA A 808 -4.69 14.62 8.11
CA ALA A 808 -3.59 15.57 8.16
C ALA A 808 -3.67 16.61 9.30
N ALA A 809 -2.53 17.22 9.62
CA ALA A 809 -2.45 18.39 10.50
C ALA A 809 -2.76 19.67 9.72
N ASP A 810 -4.02 20.09 9.76
CA ASP A 810 -4.52 21.29 9.06
C ASP A 810 -4.69 22.46 10.04
N ASP A 811 -4.12 23.62 9.74
CA ASP A 811 -4.23 24.83 10.56
C ASP A 811 -5.69 25.31 10.77
N THR A 812 -6.61 24.95 9.89
CA THR A 812 -8.06 25.21 10.09
C THR A 812 -8.68 24.38 11.20
N MET A 813 -8.04 23.27 11.57
CA MET A 813 -8.46 22.36 12.64
C MET A 813 -7.62 22.52 13.92
N ARG A 814 -6.77 23.55 13.98
CA ARG A 814 -5.90 23.82 15.12
C ARG A 814 -6.69 24.30 16.34
N LEU A 815 -6.34 23.75 17.50
CA LEU A 815 -6.76 24.28 18.79
C LEU A 815 -5.80 25.41 19.20
N HIS A 816 -6.37 26.53 19.63
CA HIS A 816 -5.67 27.74 20.01
C HIS A 816 -5.70 27.97 21.52
N PHE A 817 -4.76 28.75 22.03
CA PHE A 817 -4.83 29.28 23.38
C PHE A 817 -5.57 30.63 23.37
N ASP A 818 -6.66 30.73 24.13
CA ASP A 818 -7.41 31.97 24.32
C ASP A 818 -6.94 32.67 25.62
N PRO A 819 -6.11 33.75 25.53
CA PRO A 819 -5.63 34.44 26.72
C PRO A 819 -6.75 35.22 27.41
N VAL A 820 -6.69 35.33 28.74
CA VAL A 820 -7.64 36.14 29.54
C VAL A 820 -7.18 37.59 29.77
N ALA A 821 -6.15 38.02 29.03
CA ALA A 821 -5.60 39.39 29.00
C ALA A 821 -5.03 39.89 30.34
N ASP A 822 -4.37 39.02 31.10
CA ASP A 822 -3.73 39.30 32.40
C ASP A 822 -2.26 38.83 32.49
N GLY A 823 -1.63 38.53 31.36
CA GLY A 823 -0.31 37.88 31.32
C GLY A 823 -0.41 36.37 31.58
N SER A 824 -1.53 35.77 31.16
CA SER A 824 -1.88 34.38 31.41
C SER A 824 -0.94 33.40 30.69
N ALA A 825 -0.72 32.26 31.34
CA ALA A 825 -0.38 31.01 30.68
C ALA A 825 -1.47 29.99 31.02
N GLY A 826 -1.67 28.98 30.18
CA GLY A 826 -2.71 27.98 30.44
C GLY A 826 -2.59 26.71 29.60
N GLN A 827 -3.41 25.73 29.96
CA GLN A 827 -3.45 24.39 29.37
C GLN A 827 -4.80 24.07 28.71
N VAL A 828 -5.70 25.06 28.64
CA VAL A 828 -7.00 24.94 27.98
C VAL A 828 -6.86 25.47 26.56
N LEU A 829 -7.12 24.59 25.59
CA LEU A 829 -7.04 24.86 24.17
C LEU A 829 -8.45 24.87 23.58
N THR A 830 -8.70 25.78 22.65
CA THR A 830 -10.01 26.04 22.08
C THR A 830 -9.93 26.18 20.57
N GLY A 831 -10.84 25.55 19.84
CA GLY A 831 -10.96 25.71 18.39
C GLY A 831 -12.42 25.74 17.97
N THR A 832 -12.73 26.50 16.91
CA THR A 832 -14.06 26.52 16.30
C THR A 832 -13.95 25.97 14.89
N LEU A 833 -14.69 24.90 14.61
CA LEU A 833 -14.62 24.15 13.35
C LEU A 833 -16.02 24.02 12.73
N THR A 834 -16.12 24.25 11.43
CA THR A 834 -17.35 23.96 10.67
C THR A 834 -17.25 22.58 10.05
N THR A 835 -17.93 21.61 10.66
CA THR A 835 -17.87 20.20 10.28
C THR A 835 -18.70 19.88 9.03
N THR A 836 -18.30 18.85 8.29
CA THR A 836 -19.01 18.35 7.09
C THR A 836 -20.12 17.35 7.40
N GLY A 837 -20.22 16.90 8.65
CA GLY A 837 -21.23 15.95 9.10
C GLY A 837 -20.70 15.00 10.15
N THR A 838 -21.24 13.79 10.13
CA THR A 838 -20.85 12.69 11.01
C THR A 838 -19.46 12.16 10.63
N GLY A 839 -18.68 11.71 11.60
CA GLY A 839 -17.35 11.15 11.37
C GLY A 839 -16.66 10.74 12.67
N SER A 840 -15.34 10.59 12.63
CA SER A 840 -14.53 10.38 13.82
C SER A 840 -13.23 11.19 13.75
N PHE A 841 -12.64 11.50 14.90
CA PHE A 841 -11.43 12.30 15.00
C PHE A 841 -10.59 11.95 16.23
N LYS A 842 -9.37 12.50 16.31
CA LYS A 842 -8.49 12.50 17.47
C LYS A 842 -8.01 13.92 17.79
N ILE A 843 -7.49 14.14 18.99
CA ILE A 843 -6.72 15.34 19.33
C ILE A 843 -5.24 14.97 19.29
N ALA A 844 -4.48 15.48 18.34
CA ALA A 844 -3.06 15.11 18.21
C ALA A 844 -2.18 16.27 17.78
N ASP A 845 -0.88 16.17 18.08
CA ASP A 845 0.15 16.97 17.43
C ASP A 845 0.42 16.49 15.99
N GLU A 846 1.27 17.20 15.26
CA GLU A 846 1.63 16.88 13.88
C GLU A 846 2.27 15.49 13.73
N GLY A 847 3.06 15.09 14.72
CA GLY A 847 3.78 13.81 14.79
C GLY A 847 3.00 12.70 15.47
N TRP A 848 1.67 12.81 15.61
CA TRP A 848 0.82 11.79 16.26
C TRP A 848 1.27 11.40 17.67
N GLY A 849 1.83 12.36 18.42
CA GLY A 849 2.37 12.14 19.76
C GLY A 849 3.89 12.01 19.80
N GLY A 850 4.56 11.88 18.66
CA GLY A 850 6.02 11.81 18.59
C GLY A 850 6.71 13.14 18.91
N THR A 851 6.07 14.28 18.64
CA THR A 851 6.72 15.61 18.82
C THR A 851 6.53 16.16 20.22
N TYR A 852 5.29 16.17 20.74
CA TYR A 852 4.94 16.79 22.02
C TYR A 852 4.13 15.87 22.94
N GLY A 853 4.03 14.59 22.61
CA GLY A 853 3.26 13.62 23.39
C GLY A 853 1.74 13.76 23.26
N VAL A 854 1.23 14.50 22.27
CA VAL A 854 -0.21 14.72 22.10
C VAL A 854 -0.77 13.74 21.08
N ASN A 855 -1.44 12.70 21.58
CA ASN A 855 -2.28 11.80 20.79
C ASN A 855 -3.38 11.26 21.71
N TYR A 856 -4.57 11.85 21.62
CA TYR A 856 -5.66 11.61 22.56
C TYR A 856 -6.91 11.14 21.82
N GLY A 857 -7.53 10.14 22.44
CA GLY A 857 -8.76 9.51 21.97
C GLY A 857 -9.56 8.95 23.14
N THR A 858 -10.41 7.97 22.87
CA THR A 858 -11.20 7.27 23.90
C THR A 858 -10.67 5.86 24.16
N SER A 859 -10.96 5.28 25.31
CA SER A 859 -10.54 3.91 25.66
C SER A 859 -11.26 2.80 24.89
N SER A 860 -12.22 3.14 24.04
CA SER A 860 -12.92 2.20 23.16
C SER A 860 -13.46 2.93 21.96
N SER A 861 -13.23 2.46 20.73
CA SER A 861 -13.86 3.03 19.53
C SER A 861 -15.38 2.90 19.59
N GLY A 862 -16.12 3.95 19.22
CA GLY A 862 -17.57 3.88 19.14
C GLY A 862 -18.14 5.04 18.35
N GLU A 863 -19.24 4.79 17.63
CA GLU A 863 -19.75 5.77 16.67
C GLU A 863 -20.34 7.01 17.33
N ASN A 864 -20.70 7.02 18.62
CA ASN A 864 -21.60 8.02 19.20
C ASN A 864 -21.15 8.58 20.56
N GLN A 865 -19.93 9.09 20.63
CA GLN A 865 -19.29 9.45 21.91
C GLN A 865 -19.45 10.92 22.28
N VAL A 866 -19.46 11.82 21.30
CA VAL A 866 -19.64 13.26 21.57
C VAL A 866 -21.09 13.58 21.93
N VAL A 867 -21.31 14.00 23.19
CA VAL A 867 -22.58 14.59 23.64
C VAL A 867 -22.36 16.08 23.88
N LEU A 868 -23.02 16.93 23.09
CA LEU A 868 -22.81 18.37 23.13
C LEU A 868 -22.99 18.97 24.53
N GLY A 869 -22.03 19.79 24.95
CA GLY A 869 -21.97 20.44 26.26
C GLY A 869 -21.57 19.53 27.43
N THR A 870 -21.30 18.24 27.17
CA THR A 870 -20.86 17.29 28.19
C THR A 870 -19.37 16.99 28.03
N PRO A 871 -18.55 17.09 29.10
CA PRO A 871 -17.15 16.68 29.03
C PRO A 871 -16.99 15.18 28.78
N ILE A 872 -16.02 14.85 27.92
CA ILE A 872 -15.56 13.48 27.64
C ILE A 872 -14.16 13.34 28.21
N GLN A 873 -13.92 12.26 28.94
CA GLN A 873 -12.57 11.93 29.41
C GLN A 873 -11.81 11.22 28.28
N LEU A 874 -10.68 11.79 27.88
CA LEU A 874 -9.79 11.19 26.90
C LEU A 874 -8.66 10.42 27.60
N ILE A 875 -8.15 9.42 26.90
CA ILE A 875 -6.90 8.73 27.23
C ILE A 875 -5.83 9.12 26.22
N ARG A 876 -4.58 9.15 26.67
CA ARG A 876 -3.43 9.30 25.79
C ARG A 876 -3.10 7.94 25.19
N ASP A 877 -2.81 7.92 23.90
CA ASP A 877 -2.34 6.71 23.22
C ASP A 877 -1.06 6.20 23.88
N ASN A 878 -1.08 4.95 24.34
CA ASN A 878 0.06 4.28 24.97
C ASN A 878 0.73 5.13 26.08
N ASP A 879 -0.08 5.73 26.97
CA ASP A 879 0.38 6.71 27.97
C ASP A 879 1.62 6.21 28.74
N PRO A 880 2.80 6.83 28.57
CA PRO A 880 4.03 6.35 29.20
C PRO A 880 4.01 6.49 30.72
N LEU A 881 3.11 7.32 31.27
CA LEU A 881 2.90 7.48 32.71
C LEU A 881 2.03 6.36 33.32
N ALA A 882 1.31 5.62 32.49
CA ALA A 882 0.63 4.41 32.92
C ALA A 882 1.63 3.25 33.07
N ALA A 883 1.34 2.33 33.99
CA ALA A 883 2.08 1.08 34.07
C ALA A 883 1.95 0.35 32.73
N GLU A 884 3.01 -0.32 32.29
CA GLU A 884 3.08 -0.95 30.96
C GLU A 884 1.89 -1.88 30.68
N ALA A 885 1.46 -2.67 31.68
CA ALA A 885 0.30 -3.56 31.58
C ALA A 885 -1.07 -2.84 31.46
N ASP A 886 -1.11 -1.54 31.77
CA ASP A 886 -2.30 -0.68 31.73
C ASP A 886 -2.25 0.33 30.58
N ARG A 887 -1.23 0.28 29.70
CA ARG A 887 -1.15 1.13 28.51
C ARG A 887 -2.17 0.67 27.48
N GLU A 888 -3.01 1.60 27.02
CA GLU A 888 -4.08 1.34 26.07
C GLU A 888 -3.89 2.17 24.80
N ALA A 889 -4.15 1.57 23.64
CA ALA A 889 -4.26 2.30 22.39
C ALA A 889 -5.51 3.19 22.43
N ALA A 890 -5.36 4.47 22.10
CA ALA A 890 -6.45 5.42 22.10
C ALA A 890 -7.28 5.27 20.81
N GLY A 891 -8.54 4.89 20.96
CA GLY A 891 -9.50 4.80 19.87
C GLY A 891 -9.99 6.18 19.39
N ASN A 892 -10.47 6.24 18.15
CA ASN A 892 -11.05 7.45 17.58
C ASN A 892 -12.27 7.94 18.36
N ILE A 893 -12.46 9.26 18.42
CA ILE A 893 -13.58 9.93 19.05
C ILE A 893 -14.74 10.01 18.04
N GLY A 894 -15.83 9.30 18.29
CA GLY A 894 -17.01 9.30 17.41
C GLY A 894 -17.85 10.59 17.50
N PHE A 895 -18.15 11.20 16.35
CA PHE A 895 -18.91 12.43 16.20
C PHE A 895 -20.13 12.22 15.29
N GLN A 896 -21.34 12.24 15.86
CA GLN A 896 -22.60 11.99 15.10
C GLN A 896 -23.53 13.19 15.17
N HIS A 897 -22.99 14.35 14.89
CA HIS A 897 -23.79 15.57 14.78
C HIS A 897 -23.84 16.03 13.31
N PRO A 898 -24.93 16.68 12.88
CA PRO A 898 -25.04 17.17 11.52
C PRO A 898 -23.96 18.22 11.23
N ALA A 899 -23.69 18.44 9.95
CA ALA A 899 -22.80 19.49 9.47
C ALA A 899 -23.17 20.84 10.09
N GLY A 900 -22.18 21.55 10.61
CA GLY A 900 -22.39 22.77 11.38
C GLY A 900 -21.14 23.25 12.10
N THR A 901 -21.22 24.42 12.71
CA THR A 901 -20.11 25.02 13.45
C THR A 901 -20.16 24.61 14.91
N TYR A 902 -19.04 24.07 15.39
CA TYR A 902 -18.89 23.59 16.76
C TYR A 902 -17.62 24.17 17.37
N LYS A 903 -17.70 24.48 18.67
CA LYS A 903 -16.59 24.89 19.51
C LYS A 903 -16.08 23.68 20.30
N PHE A 904 -14.79 23.43 20.21
CA PHE A 904 -14.06 22.39 20.92
C PHE A 904 -13.22 23.06 22.00
N VAL A 905 -13.30 22.54 23.23
CA VAL A 905 -12.49 22.99 24.36
C VAL A 905 -11.82 21.76 24.95
N PHE A 906 -10.51 21.67 24.79
CA PHE A 906 -9.68 20.59 25.31
C PHE A 906 -8.79 21.10 26.43
N ASP A 907 -8.81 20.43 27.57
CA ASP A 907 -7.96 20.76 28.71
C ASP A 907 -6.87 19.68 28.84
N LEU A 908 -5.62 20.07 28.59
CA LEU A 908 -4.46 19.18 28.71
C LEU A 908 -4.26 18.68 30.15
N ALA A 909 -4.68 19.45 31.16
CA ALA A 909 -4.54 19.09 32.57
C ALA A 909 -5.47 17.96 32.99
N THR A 910 -6.74 18.10 32.61
CA THR A 910 -7.77 17.14 32.97
C THR A 910 -7.96 16.04 31.91
N LYS A 911 -7.33 16.18 30.74
CA LYS A 911 -7.53 15.35 29.55
C LYS A 911 -9.01 15.31 29.14
N GLN A 912 -9.75 16.41 29.37
CA GLN A 912 -11.18 16.49 29.07
C GLN A 912 -11.45 17.31 27.81
N LEU A 913 -12.31 16.78 26.95
CA LEU A 913 -12.82 17.47 25.76
C LEU A 913 -14.30 17.82 25.95
N ILE A 914 -14.67 19.08 25.72
CA ILE A 914 -16.04 19.56 25.66
C ILE A 914 -16.31 20.09 24.26
N VAL A 915 -17.40 19.63 23.63
CA VAL A 915 -17.83 20.13 22.32
C VAL A 915 -19.19 20.80 22.46
N THR A 916 -19.37 22.02 21.94
CA THR A 916 -20.65 22.75 21.95
C THR A 916 -21.00 23.24 20.56
N ALA A 917 -22.28 23.25 20.19
CA ALA A 917 -22.73 23.92 18.98
C ALA A 917 -22.67 25.45 19.15
N GLU A 918 -22.25 26.17 18.10
CA GLU A 918 -22.26 27.65 18.05
C GLU A 918 -23.53 28.24 17.43
#